data_AF-A0A414ZAK5-F1
#
_entry.id   AF-A0A414ZAK5-F1
#
_cell.length_a   1.000
_cell.length_b   1.000
_cell.length_c   1.000
_cell.angle_alpha   90.00
_cell.angle_beta   90.00
_cell.angle_gamma   90.00
#
_symmetry.space_group_name_H-M   'P 1'
#
loop_
_entity.id
_entity.type
_entity.pdbx_description
1 polymer ?
#
loop_
_entity_poly.entity_id
_entity_poly.type
_entity_poly.pdbx_seq_one_letter_code
_entity_poly.pdbx_strand_id
1 'polypeptide(L)'
;MKKYFLFIFFPLFVLSANAGEGRYTFPLTGRGWSLWLDKEAGWQNDRLYLPHEITDLSLLPVNRPTGGWQVLSNNPDAVSVEVPGTVEEYLTVSDNPRPEDFRGVSWWYRKIKIPADQKNKRFIIYFESVRMRAEVYLDGKLVAYDLIGETPFQVDITDEAKPGTEQLLAVRVTNPGGNFHWQDFDILKWGEYNIPPARSFSGIIGRVRLESVNPVFISDIYMQNTPELTKVNAIVSFTNETPADVKQDIELTVSEKANPDKVVFRQTLKKVSLPSGNHEVTIPVNVPDAKLWDLATPELYTCNIQIKKGKKILDQDQKNFGFRWFTVDGVGKDAVLRLNGRRVMLKSAISWGYFPVTGLIATTEMAEKQILTAKKLGLNMLNFHRCIGSPVVLEKADELGLLYYEEPGSFHSANHDPFIRTIVNEKLKRMVRRDRSHPSLVIFNLINEFGGRLSRDKELVAKRMNDMCEAHAVDPSRIMTFTSGWAGSEDKEEDSKAHMLPFDTTLYRKGWHDNHRAGGPETWVENYYKGPKDNIMYTGNRTEVFLRGEEGAISTPPRIQLINDEVERTGKTGWDGLFWKSQYKAFTDYFQKKGLASHFGTLDDLTRSMANVSFEHQGRRIEGMRMQNLGDAYMVNGWEAMPYDNHSGIVDIYRNPKGDASILAYYNQPLYVAVASRNQVVKLPGSAIVDFYIVNEKNLKGNHILEIKVIAPDGKVVYTRNEKVSIEGGETFGQLLLENVEVPINAKEGTYRILADIKADNQQICAQGHDEVVAVGWQANDLAGNGAYYGSENDKVAAFYKKTTGKELPAFTSETGKLDWLVVNRSSLDEPVVIPSDFFKDKNGNSTLKATWYSEPDMNIVASIKPDTELNRTFVDGAQPDESVPANQPFSVIWEGDIYPPESGQYLLGVETNRGVRMYVDDRQLIDEYYNASPMKQDRPVVMEAGKPVRVRVVYRQTHQSGQIQLKWSRPSAAAIAPQKLFERVKNEGTTLILLGSTETWMKAVAEYTNTVYNGYYNVGKNWIGGIHFVKEHPLFAGLPVNGALNWPYQSVVKNGDQRFGFRMQGEELVVGSYRSTPFELGTAVGIIPCGKGKIIFSSLDIADNLDDSSGPAEVAKKILCNYIKYSFHENIF
;
A
#
# COMPACT_ATOMS: atom_id res chain seq x y z
N MET A 1 33.12 23.32 5.90
CA MET A 1 33.98 23.11 4.71
C MET A 1 33.45 21.90 3.97
N LYS A 2 32.74 22.13 2.86
CA LYS A 2 32.02 21.14 2.05
C LYS A 2 32.93 20.63 0.94
N LYS A 3 33.19 19.32 0.86
CA LYS A 3 33.69 18.69 -0.37
C LYS A 3 32.51 17.97 -1.02
N TYR A 4 31.93 18.61 -2.03
CA TYR A 4 31.01 17.96 -2.97
C TYR A 4 31.84 17.00 -3.83
N PHE A 5 31.64 15.70 -3.68
CA PHE A 5 32.09 14.73 -4.67
C PHE A 5 31.06 14.74 -5.81
N LEU A 6 31.47 15.34 -6.93
CA LEU A 6 30.78 15.21 -8.21
C LEU A 6 30.89 13.73 -8.63
N PHE A 7 29.77 13.01 -8.67
CA PHE A 7 29.70 11.71 -9.34
C PHE A 7 29.85 11.96 -10.84
N ILE A 8 31.08 11.85 -11.33
CA ILE A 8 31.37 11.76 -12.76
C ILE A 8 30.89 10.37 -13.19
N PHE A 9 29.99 10.33 -14.17
CA PHE A 9 29.68 9.14 -14.96
C PHE A 9 31.01 8.47 -15.35
N PHE A 10 31.38 7.38 -14.66
CA PHE A 10 32.46 6.53 -15.14
C PHE A 10 31.92 5.83 -16.39
N PRO A 11 32.49 6.07 -17.59
CA PRO A 11 32.21 5.17 -18.69
C PRO A 11 32.70 3.79 -18.24
N LEU A 12 31.86 2.76 -18.38
CA LEU A 12 32.36 1.39 -18.44
C LEU A 12 33.56 1.43 -19.37
N PHE A 13 34.73 1.01 -18.87
CA PHE A 13 35.91 0.85 -19.70
C PHE A 13 35.55 -0.06 -20.86
N VAL A 14 35.33 0.56 -22.03
CA VAL A 14 35.49 -0.10 -23.31
C VAL A 14 36.98 -0.41 -23.36
N LEU A 15 37.35 -1.59 -22.87
CA LEU A 15 38.66 -2.15 -23.10
C LEU A 15 38.76 -2.39 -24.61
N SER A 16 39.27 -1.38 -25.30
CA SER A 16 39.70 -1.45 -26.68
C SER A 16 40.86 -2.44 -26.75
N ALA A 17 40.54 -3.70 -27.06
CA ALA A 17 41.51 -4.67 -27.55
C ALA A 17 41.11 -4.98 -29.00
N ASN A 18 41.92 -4.48 -29.95
CA ASN A 18 41.90 -4.73 -31.40
C ASN A 18 40.53 -5.01 -32.05
N ALA A 19 40.06 -4.05 -32.85
CA ALA A 19 38.92 -4.18 -33.75
C ALA A 19 38.89 -5.56 -34.45
N GLY A 20 37.93 -6.41 -34.03
CA GLY A 20 37.71 -7.76 -34.58
C GLY A 20 37.84 -8.95 -33.59
N GLU A 21 38.28 -8.74 -32.34
CA GLU A 21 38.40 -9.82 -31.32
C GLU A 21 37.38 -9.67 -30.18
N GLY A 22 36.81 -10.80 -29.69
CA GLY A 22 35.88 -10.81 -28.54
C GLY A 22 34.43 -10.42 -28.84
N ARG A 23 33.66 -10.19 -27.77
CA ARG A 23 32.28 -9.67 -27.76
C ARG A 23 32.28 -8.16 -27.97
N TYR A 24 31.30 -7.65 -28.73
CA TYR A 24 31.04 -6.22 -28.83
C TYR A 24 29.57 -5.90 -28.50
N THR A 25 29.31 -4.96 -27.61
CA THR A 25 27.96 -4.58 -27.18
C THR A 25 27.61 -3.16 -27.64
N PHE A 26 26.52 -3.04 -28.38
CA PHE A 26 25.90 -1.78 -28.83
C PHE A 26 24.73 -1.45 -27.90
N PRO A 27 24.81 -0.38 -27.08
CA PRO A 27 23.65 0.05 -26.31
C PRO A 27 22.60 0.63 -27.25
N LEU A 28 21.38 0.09 -27.19
CA LEU A 28 20.20 0.61 -27.90
C LEU A 28 19.24 1.34 -26.95
N THR A 29 19.52 1.35 -25.65
CA THR A 29 18.87 2.17 -24.62
C THR A 29 19.17 3.67 -24.79
N GLY A 30 18.21 4.49 -24.39
CA GLY A 30 18.23 5.94 -24.44
C GLY A 30 17.49 6.47 -25.66
N ARG A 31 17.93 7.64 -26.14
CA ARG A 31 17.33 8.39 -27.26
C ARG A 31 17.47 7.69 -28.61
N GLY A 32 16.76 8.24 -29.59
CA GLY A 32 16.81 7.84 -30.99
C GLY A 32 15.73 6.85 -31.39
N TRP A 33 14.78 6.59 -30.49
CA TRP A 33 13.56 5.85 -30.78
C TRP A 33 12.42 6.82 -31.13
N SER A 34 11.49 6.30 -31.92
CA SER A 34 10.20 6.91 -32.20
C SER A 34 9.09 5.98 -31.72
N LEU A 35 8.01 6.56 -31.19
CA LEU A 35 6.80 5.88 -30.75
C LEU A 35 5.62 6.36 -31.59
N TRP A 36 4.79 5.43 -32.06
CA TRP A 36 3.49 5.73 -32.67
C TRP A 36 2.41 4.79 -32.13
N LEU A 37 1.30 5.35 -31.62
CA LEU A 37 0.11 4.57 -31.24
C LEU A 37 -0.80 4.40 -32.47
N ASP A 38 -0.74 3.22 -33.07
CA ASP A 38 -1.47 2.85 -34.30
C ASP A 38 -2.86 2.33 -33.93
N LYS A 39 -3.80 3.26 -33.74
CA LYS A 39 -5.18 2.98 -33.28
C LYS A 39 -6.01 2.16 -34.28
N GLU A 40 -5.62 2.17 -35.56
CA GLU A 40 -6.32 1.47 -36.64
C GLU A 40 -5.81 0.04 -36.87
N ALA A 41 -4.67 -0.33 -36.28
CA ALA A 41 -4.13 -1.67 -36.42
C ALA A 41 -5.04 -2.71 -35.75
N GLY A 42 -5.46 -3.72 -36.52
CA GLY A 42 -6.17 -4.89 -35.99
C GLY A 42 -5.27 -5.77 -35.11
N TRP A 43 -5.80 -6.28 -34.00
CA TRP A 43 -5.07 -7.17 -33.09
C TRP A 43 -5.97 -8.10 -32.27
N GLN A 44 -7.26 -7.78 -32.14
CA GLN A 44 -8.19 -8.38 -31.19
C GLN A 44 -8.41 -9.88 -31.43
N ASN A 45 -8.31 -10.31 -32.70
CA ASN A 45 -8.55 -11.69 -33.15
C ASN A 45 -7.26 -12.40 -33.58
N ASP A 46 -6.09 -11.87 -33.21
CA ASP A 46 -4.81 -12.48 -33.57
C ASP A 46 -4.68 -13.86 -32.93
N ARG A 47 -4.14 -14.82 -33.69
CA ARG A 47 -3.62 -16.04 -33.08
C ARG A 47 -2.42 -15.67 -32.20
N LEU A 48 -2.43 -16.17 -30.98
CA LEU A 48 -1.31 -16.03 -30.05
C LEU A 48 -0.47 -17.31 -30.04
N TYR A 49 0.85 -17.16 -29.92
CA TYR A 49 1.82 -18.25 -30.00
C TYR A 49 2.62 -18.30 -28.70
N LEU A 50 2.62 -19.45 -28.03
CA LEU A 50 3.47 -19.70 -26.87
C LEU A 50 4.92 -19.91 -27.32
N PRO A 51 5.94 -19.63 -26.48
CA PRO A 51 7.34 -19.75 -26.86
C PRO A 51 7.72 -21.10 -27.48
N HIS A 52 7.15 -22.21 -26.98
CA HIS A 52 7.44 -23.55 -27.48
C HIS A 52 6.76 -23.88 -28.84
N GLU A 53 5.78 -23.09 -29.29
CA GLU A 53 5.14 -23.25 -30.60
C GLU A 53 5.95 -22.61 -31.74
N ILE A 54 6.89 -21.72 -31.41
CA ILE A 54 7.65 -20.92 -32.38
C ILE A 54 8.92 -21.68 -32.77
N THR A 55 8.77 -22.64 -33.67
CA THR A 55 9.90 -23.40 -34.22
C THR A 55 10.47 -22.77 -35.50
N ASP A 56 9.66 -22.01 -36.23
CA ASP A 56 10.02 -21.29 -37.44
C ASP A 56 9.23 -19.97 -37.53
N LEU A 57 9.92 -18.85 -37.51
CA LEU A 57 9.33 -17.51 -37.59
C LEU A 57 8.66 -17.23 -38.93
N SER A 58 9.04 -17.93 -40.00
CA SER A 58 8.45 -17.75 -41.33
C SER A 58 6.99 -18.21 -41.41
N LEU A 59 6.54 -19.00 -40.42
CA LEU A 59 5.16 -19.48 -40.29
C LEU A 59 4.23 -18.50 -39.56
N LEU A 60 4.78 -17.44 -38.95
CA LEU A 60 4.00 -16.44 -38.23
C LEU A 60 3.53 -15.33 -39.20
N PRO A 61 2.35 -14.72 -38.93
CA PRO A 61 1.86 -13.62 -39.76
C PRO A 61 2.77 -12.38 -39.64
N VAL A 62 3.04 -11.73 -40.77
CA VAL A 62 3.76 -10.45 -40.80
C VAL A 62 2.76 -9.30 -40.69
N ASN A 63 2.51 -8.85 -39.47
CA ASN A 63 1.66 -7.70 -39.18
C ASN A 63 2.37 -6.39 -39.55
N ARG A 64 1.87 -5.69 -40.58
CA ARG A 64 2.45 -4.43 -41.06
C ARG A 64 1.85 -3.23 -40.33
N PRO A 65 2.58 -2.10 -40.23
CA PRO A 65 1.98 -0.85 -39.72
C PRO A 65 0.81 -0.41 -40.60
N THR A 66 -0.19 0.26 -40.04
CA THR A 66 -1.29 0.82 -40.83
C THR A 66 -0.72 1.78 -41.89
N GLY A 67 -1.09 1.59 -43.15
CA GLY A 67 -0.50 2.35 -44.28
C GLY A 67 0.85 1.81 -44.79
N GLY A 68 1.41 0.76 -44.18
CA GLY A 68 2.62 0.06 -44.63
C GLY A 68 3.93 0.57 -44.04
N TRP A 69 5.03 -0.15 -44.33
CA TRP A 69 6.36 0.08 -43.72
C TRP A 69 6.93 1.50 -43.94
N GLN A 70 6.55 2.17 -45.03
CA GLN A 70 7.07 3.50 -45.35
C GLN A 70 6.58 4.58 -44.37
N VAL A 71 5.47 4.32 -43.67
CA VAL A 71 4.96 5.22 -42.62
C VAL A 71 6.00 5.41 -41.52
N LEU A 72 6.72 4.35 -41.12
CA LEU A 72 7.75 4.44 -40.07
C LEU A 72 8.95 5.33 -40.46
N SER A 73 9.07 5.76 -41.72
CA SER A 73 10.11 6.71 -42.12
C SER A 73 9.66 8.18 -42.04
N ASN A 74 8.35 8.44 -42.20
CA ASN A 74 7.78 9.79 -42.30
C ASN A 74 6.39 9.86 -41.63
N ASN A 75 6.28 9.43 -40.37
CA ASN A 75 5.01 9.49 -39.64
C ASN A 75 4.89 10.80 -38.83
N PRO A 76 3.96 11.71 -39.17
CA PRO A 76 3.76 12.94 -38.42
C PRO A 76 3.18 12.71 -37.02
N ASP A 77 2.52 11.57 -36.78
CA ASP A 77 1.92 11.21 -35.50
C ASP A 77 2.89 10.47 -34.58
N ALA A 78 4.14 10.24 -35.02
CA ALA A 78 5.16 9.64 -34.19
C ALA A 78 5.84 10.67 -33.30
N VAL A 79 6.06 10.30 -32.04
CA VAL A 79 6.77 11.12 -31.04
C VAL A 79 8.17 10.56 -30.82
N SER A 80 9.16 11.44 -30.61
CA SER A 80 10.51 11.03 -30.24
C SER A 80 10.55 10.63 -28.76
N VAL A 81 11.13 9.47 -28.48
CA VAL A 81 11.13 8.86 -27.15
C VAL A 81 12.49 8.30 -26.76
N GLU A 82 12.61 7.99 -25.47
CA GLU A 82 13.70 7.19 -24.91
C GLU A 82 13.18 5.79 -24.57
N VAL A 83 14.05 4.78 -24.71
CA VAL A 83 13.79 3.41 -24.27
C VAL A 83 14.81 3.06 -23.18
N PRO A 84 14.41 2.55 -21.99
CA PRO A 84 13.05 2.15 -21.63
C PRO A 84 12.05 3.30 -21.59
N GLY A 85 10.80 3.04 -21.99
CA GLY A 85 9.71 4.04 -21.99
C GLY A 85 8.34 3.38 -22.13
N THR A 86 7.29 4.05 -21.65
CA THR A 86 5.90 3.61 -21.76
C THR A 86 5.08 4.49 -22.69
N VAL A 87 4.01 3.96 -23.28
CA VAL A 87 3.08 4.76 -24.09
C VAL A 87 2.44 5.86 -23.23
N GLU A 88 2.09 5.50 -21.99
CA GLU A 88 1.49 6.37 -20.99
C GLU A 88 2.38 7.57 -20.65
N GLU A 89 3.69 7.36 -20.52
CA GLU A 89 4.67 8.45 -20.29
C GLU A 89 4.58 9.55 -21.35
N TYR A 90 4.45 9.18 -22.63
CA TYR A 90 4.57 10.13 -23.73
C TYR A 90 3.23 10.65 -24.26
N LEU A 91 2.14 9.88 -24.11
CA LEU A 91 0.86 10.18 -24.76
C LEU A 91 -0.26 10.59 -23.79
N THR A 92 0.01 10.66 -22.48
CA THR A 92 -0.98 11.14 -21.50
C THR A 92 -1.21 12.65 -21.64
N VAL A 93 -2.48 13.05 -21.82
CA VAL A 93 -2.90 14.45 -21.99
C VAL A 93 -4.03 14.88 -21.04
N SER A 94 -4.42 13.99 -20.12
CA SER A 94 -5.51 14.19 -19.15
C SER A 94 -4.96 14.14 -17.72
N ASP A 95 -5.61 14.81 -16.78
CA ASP A 95 -5.37 14.65 -15.33
C ASP A 95 -6.13 13.46 -14.72
N ASN A 96 -6.88 12.73 -15.55
CA ASN A 96 -7.55 11.48 -15.20
C ASN A 96 -7.42 10.46 -16.36
N PRO A 97 -6.18 10.03 -16.70
CA PRO A 97 -5.94 9.03 -17.73
C PRO A 97 -6.55 7.69 -17.34
N ARG A 98 -6.98 6.93 -18.34
CA ARG A 98 -7.58 5.62 -18.13
C ARG A 98 -6.84 4.52 -18.90
N PRO A 99 -6.80 3.29 -18.38
CA PRO A 99 -6.17 2.15 -19.06
C PRO A 99 -6.62 1.97 -20.52
N GLU A 100 -7.90 2.24 -20.83
CA GLU A 100 -8.46 2.13 -22.16
C GLU A 100 -7.88 3.11 -23.19
N ASP A 101 -7.30 4.24 -22.76
CA ASP A 101 -6.76 5.27 -23.64
C ASP A 101 -5.54 4.76 -24.44
N PHE A 102 -4.85 3.74 -23.92
CA PHE A 102 -3.58 3.20 -24.44
C PHE A 102 -3.69 1.73 -24.87
N ARG A 103 -4.91 1.20 -24.99
CA ARG A 103 -5.17 -0.16 -25.47
C ARG A 103 -4.91 -0.26 -26.97
N GLY A 104 -4.30 -1.35 -27.41
CA GLY A 104 -4.07 -1.65 -28.82
C GLY A 104 -2.59 -1.73 -29.20
N VAL A 105 -2.23 -1.22 -30.38
CA VAL A 105 -0.92 -1.44 -30.99
C VAL A 105 -0.09 -0.17 -30.94
N SER A 106 1.16 -0.30 -30.49
CA SER A 106 2.16 0.76 -30.60
C SER A 106 3.39 0.28 -31.37
N TRP A 107 3.97 1.15 -32.19
CA TRP A 107 5.20 0.92 -32.92
C TRP A 107 6.34 1.69 -32.27
N TRP A 108 7.42 0.97 -31.94
CA TRP A 108 8.65 1.52 -31.41
C TRP A 108 9.77 1.25 -32.40
N TYR A 109 10.39 2.28 -32.96
CA TYR A 109 11.36 2.06 -34.04
C TYR A 109 12.54 3.01 -34.01
N ARG A 110 13.68 2.54 -34.52
CA ARG A 110 14.91 3.31 -34.70
C ARG A 110 15.76 2.74 -35.83
N LYS A 111 16.68 3.55 -36.34
CA LYS A 111 17.77 3.05 -37.19
C LYS A 111 18.91 2.51 -36.33
N ILE A 112 19.47 1.39 -36.76
CA ILE A 112 20.67 0.78 -36.18
C ILE A 112 21.75 0.65 -37.26
N LYS A 113 23.01 0.80 -36.88
CA LYS A 113 24.16 0.62 -37.77
C LYS A 113 25.12 -0.40 -37.18
N ILE A 114 25.22 -1.54 -37.84
CA ILE A 114 26.17 -2.59 -37.47
C ILE A 114 27.51 -2.26 -38.15
N PRO A 115 28.64 -2.17 -37.43
CA PRO A 115 29.93 -1.89 -38.03
C PRO A 115 30.38 -2.95 -39.03
N ALA A 116 31.01 -2.53 -40.12
CA ALA A 116 31.43 -3.42 -41.21
C ALA A 116 32.55 -4.40 -40.82
N ASP A 117 33.24 -4.17 -39.69
CA ASP A 117 34.33 -5.00 -39.16
C ASP A 117 33.84 -6.16 -38.28
N GLN A 118 32.53 -6.23 -37.98
CA GLN A 118 31.91 -7.33 -37.24
C GLN A 118 31.43 -8.50 -38.14
N LYS A 119 32.00 -8.65 -39.35
CA LYS A 119 31.62 -9.75 -40.26
C LYS A 119 31.91 -11.13 -39.64
N ASN A 120 31.08 -12.12 -40.00
CA ASN A 120 31.17 -13.52 -39.52
C ASN A 120 30.94 -13.69 -38.00
N LYS A 121 30.27 -12.73 -37.37
CA LYS A 121 29.79 -12.81 -35.99
C LYS A 121 28.29 -13.11 -35.99
N ARG A 122 27.77 -13.54 -34.84
CA ARG A 122 26.33 -13.56 -34.58
C ARG A 122 25.88 -12.24 -34.00
N PHE A 123 24.65 -11.84 -34.28
CA PHE A 123 24.07 -10.57 -33.88
C PHE A 123 22.80 -10.82 -33.07
N ILE A 124 22.84 -10.57 -31.76
CA ILE A 124 21.74 -10.88 -30.85
C ILE A 124 21.28 -9.59 -30.17
N ILE A 125 20.01 -9.23 -30.33
CA ILE A 125 19.38 -8.13 -29.59
C ILE A 125 18.77 -8.70 -28.31
N TYR A 126 19.12 -8.09 -27.17
CA TYR A 126 18.58 -8.42 -25.87
C TYR A 126 17.59 -7.33 -25.46
N PHE A 127 16.35 -7.71 -25.21
CA PHE A 127 15.36 -6.89 -24.54
C PHE A 127 15.27 -7.36 -23.09
N GLU A 128 15.45 -6.46 -22.13
CA GLU A 128 15.22 -6.82 -20.73
C GLU A 128 13.74 -7.01 -20.41
N SER A 129 12.86 -6.27 -21.09
CA SER A 129 11.43 -6.32 -20.84
C SER A 129 10.65 -5.53 -21.91
N VAL A 130 9.55 -6.10 -22.39
CA VAL A 130 8.53 -5.45 -23.22
C VAL A 130 7.17 -5.82 -22.65
N ARG A 131 6.19 -4.91 -22.70
CA ARG A 131 4.82 -5.23 -22.30
C ARG A 131 3.79 -4.87 -23.39
N MET A 132 2.94 -5.80 -23.85
CA MET A 132 2.92 -7.25 -23.57
C MET A 132 3.48 -8.08 -24.73
N ARG A 133 2.74 -8.22 -25.84
CA ARG A 133 3.25 -8.98 -27.00
C ARG A 133 4.19 -8.13 -27.82
N ALA A 134 5.39 -8.63 -28.06
CA ALA A 134 6.42 -8.00 -28.89
C ALA A 134 6.58 -8.77 -30.21
N GLU A 135 6.46 -8.08 -31.34
CA GLU A 135 6.88 -8.58 -32.65
C GLU A 135 8.00 -7.66 -33.16
N VAL A 136 9.18 -8.23 -33.40
CA VAL A 136 10.39 -7.47 -33.74
C VAL A 136 10.69 -7.66 -35.21
N TYR A 137 10.96 -6.55 -35.91
CA TYR A 137 11.23 -6.49 -37.33
C TYR A 137 12.56 -5.81 -37.63
N LEU A 138 13.29 -6.33 -38.61
CA LEU A 138 14.47 -5.70 -39.19
C LEU A 138 14.22 -5.48 -40.69
N ASP A 139 14.26 -4.22 -41.14
CA ASP A 139 13.91 -3.81 -42.51
C ASP A 139 12.54 -4.38 -42.98
N GLY A 140 11.58 -4.51 -42.05
CA GLY A 140 10.23 -5.03 -42.31
C GLY A 140 10.09 -6.56 -42.35
N LYS A 141 11.17 -7.32 -42.11
CA LYS A 141 11.12 -8.79 -41.92
C LYS A 141 10.97 -9.11 -40.44
N LEU A 142 10.05 -10.02 -40.09
CA LEU A 142 9.87 -10.51 -38.71
C LEU A 142 11.09 -11.34 -38.30
N VAL A 143 11.72 -10.96 -37.18
CA VAL A 143 12.94 -11.60 -36.63
C VAL A 143 12.77 -12.11 -35.20
N ALA A 144 11.69 -11.73 -34.50
CA ALA A 144 11.28 -12.39 -33.26
C ALA A 144 9.82 -12.12 -32.90
N TYR A 145 9.30 -12.97 -32.03
CA TYR A 145 8.00 -12.86 -31.39
C TYR A 145 8.13 -13.28 -29.91
N ASP A 146 7.60 -12.49 -28.98
CA ASP A 146 7.46 -12.87 -27.58
C ASP A 146 6.10 -12.45 -27.01
N LEU A 147 5.48 -13.32 -26.22
CA LEU A 147 4.17 -13.11 -25.60
C LEU A 147 4.22 -13.06 -24.06
N ILE A 148 5.33 -13.48 -23.45
CA ILE A 148 5.40 -13.66 -22.00
C ILE A 148 5.28 -12.31 -21.29
N GLY A 149 5.91 -11.29 -21.86
CA GLY A 149 5.87 -9.92 -21.35
C GLY A 149 6.62 -9.78 -20.03
N GLU A 150 7.01 -8.55 -19.71
CA GLU A 150 7.65 -8.15 -18.45
C GLU A 150 8.99 -8.86 -18.11
N THR A 151 9.48 -9.74 -18.99
CA THR A 151 10.65 -10.59 -18.80
C THR A 151 11.64 -10.46 -19.97
N PRO A 152 12.91 -10.85 -19.77
CA PRO A 152 13.89 -10.78 -20.84
C PRO A 152 13.61 -11.77 -21.96
N PHE A 153 13.91 -11.36 -23.20
CA PHE A 153 13.98 -12.24 -24.37
C PHE A 153 15.07 -11.77 -25.33
N GLN A 154 15.47 -12.67 -26.23
CA GLN A 154 16.58 -12.47 -27.16
C GLN A 154 16.08 -12.59 -28.60
N VAL A 155 16.71 -11.84 -29.51
CA VAL A 155 16.37 -11.78 -30.92
C VAL A 155 17.63 -11.98 -31.73
N ASP A 156 17.79 -13.14 -32.34
CA ASP A 156 18.90 -13.39 -33.26
C ASP A 156 18.56 -12.80 -34.64
N ILE A 157 19.35 -11.82 -35.08
CA ILE A 157 19.20 -11.15 -36.37
C ILE A 157 20.33 -11.52 -37.34
N THR A 158 21.09 -12.58 -37.06
CA THR A 158 22.35 -12.88 -37.75
C THR A 158 22.17 -13.02 -39.27
N ASP A 159 21.10 -13.67 -39.72
CA ASP A 159 20.88 -13.95 -41.16
C ASP A 159 20.39 -12.71 -41.93
N GLU A 160 19.91 -11.69 -41.22
CA GLU A 160 19.29 -10.47 -41.75
C GLU A 160 20.16 -9.23 -41.55
N ALA A 161 21.13 -9.32 -40.64
CA ALA A 161 22.08 -8.27 -40.34
C ALA A 161 22.96 -7.96 -41.56
N LYS A 162 23.10 -6.68 -41.86
CA LYS A 162 23.91 -6.15 -42.97
C LYS A 162 25.02 -5.25 -42.41
N PRO A 163 26.16 -5.82 -41.96
CA PRO A 163 27.29 -5.05 -41.46
C PRO A 163 27.76 -3.99 -42.47
N GLY A 164 27.89 -2.76 -41.99
CA GLY A 164 28.29 -1.58 -42.76
C GLY A 164 27.13 -0.71 -43.25
N THR A 165 25.88 -1.19 -43.16
CA THR A 165 24.68 -0.44 -43.57
C THR A 165 23.82 -0.03 -42.38
N GLU A 166 22.96 0.98 -42.58
CA GLU A 166 21.88 1.28 -41.66
C GLU A 166 20.67 0.39 -41.96
N GLN A 167 20.04 -0.12 -40.90
CA GLN A 167 18.81 -0.92 -40.97
C GLN A 167 17.76 -0.38 -40.00
N LEU A 168 16.48 -0.53 -40.35
CA LEU A 168 15.37 -0.11 -39.50
C LEU A 168 14.99 -1.26 -38.56
N LEU A 169 15.19 -1.04 -37.26
CA LEU A 169 14.65 -1.90 -36.20
C LEU A 169 13.29 -1.35 -35.79
N ALA A 170 12.25 -2.17 -35.86
CA ALA A 170 10.90 -1.83 -35.43
C ALA A 170 10.34 -2.91 -34.50
N VAL A 171 9.63 -2.50 -33.46
CA VAL A 171 8.96 -3.39 -32.50
C VAL A 171 7.49 -3.00 -32.48
N ARG A 172 6.63 -3.93 -32.88
CA ARG A 172 5.18 -3.83 -32.69
C ARG A 172 4.87 -4.36 -31.30
N VAL A 173 4.41 -3.49 -30.43
CA VAL A 173 3.99 -3.82 -29.07
C VAL A 173 2.48 -3.79 -29.01
N THR A 174 1.86 -4.92 -28.69
CA THR A 174 0.40 -5.02 -28.54
C THR A 174 0.01 -5.12 -27.07
N ASN A 175 -0.85 -4.20 -26.64
CA ASN A 175 -1.41 -4.09 -25.29
C ASN A 175 -2.89 -4.46 -25.29
N PRO A 176 -3.28 -5.65 -24.81
CA PRO A 176 -4.68 -6.07 -24.76
C PRO A 176 -5.51 -5.33 -23.70
N GLY A 177 -4.86 -4.54 -22.84
CA GLY A 177 -5.45 -3.80 -21.73
C GLY A 177 -4.75 -4.12 -20.41
N GLY A 178 -5.39 -3.75 -19.31
CA GLY A 178 -4.86 -3.91 -17.96
C GLY A 178 -5.54 -2.94 -17.02
N ASN A 179 -4.88 -2.64 -15.91
CA ASN A 179 -5.38 -1.68 -14.93
C ASN A 179 -4.28 -0.75 -14.40
N PHE A 180 -4.66 0.36 -13.76
CA PHE A 180 -3.71 1.25 -13.04
C PHE A 180 -3.71 0.98 -11.53
N HIS A 181 -4.15 -0.20 -11.11
CA HIS A 181 -4.27 -0.60 -9.70
C HIS A 181 -3.47 -1.86 -9.38
N TRP A 182 -3.56 -2.36 -8.15
CA TRP A 182 -2.73 -3.49 -7.73
C TRP A 182 -3.27 -4.87 -8.11
N GLN A 183 -4.57 -5.00 -8.38
CA GLN A 183 -5.21 -6.30 -8.60
C GLN A 183 -4.65 -7.02 -9.84
N ASP A 184 -4.27 -8.28 -9.64
CA ASP A 184 -3.67 -9.17 -10.65
C ASP A 184 -4.29 -10.58 -10.64
N PHE A 185 -5.46 -10.75 -10.03
CA PHE A 185 -6.13 -12.05 -9.88
C PHE A 185 -7.22 -12.34 -10.93
N ASP A 186 -7.71 -11.32 -11.62
CA ASP A 186 -8.71 -11.47 -12.68
C ASP A 186 -8.13 -12.14 -13.93
N ILE A 187 -8.96 -12.60 -14.86
CA ILE A 187 -8.48 -13.11 -16.16
C ILE A 187 -8.83 -12.09 -17.23
N LEU A 188 -7.83 -11.65 -18.00
CA LEU A 188 -8.04 -10.79 -19.15
C LEU A 188 -8.31 -11.65 -20.40
N LYS A 189 -9.24 -11.19 -21.24
CA LYS A 189 -9.54 -11.82 -22.54
C LYS A 189 -8.82 -11.10 -23.68
N TRP A 190 -8.15 -11.88 -24.51
CA TRP A 190 -7.65 -11.44 -25.81
C TRP A 190 -8.19 -12.40 -26.88
N GLY A 191 -9.25 -11.97 -27.57
CA GLY A 191 -9.99 -12.85 -28.47
C GLY A 191 -10.48 -14.09 -27.71
N GLU A 192 -10.16 -15.26 -28.24
CA GLU A 192 -10.49 -16.56 -27.61
C GLU A 192 -9.59 -16.91 -26.41
N TYR A 193 -8.43 -16.25 -26.25
CA TYR A 193 -7.43 -16.59 -25.25
C TYR A 193 -7.72 -15.98 -23.87
N ASN A 194 -7.50 -16.78 -22.83
CA ASN A 194 -7.30 -16.28 -21.47
C ASN A 194 -5.84 -15.92 -21.28
N ILE A 195 -5.56 -14.69 -20.84
CA ILE A 195 -4.22 -14.20 -20.58
C ILE A 195 -4.14 -13.64 -19.15
N PRO A 196 -2.95 -13.62 -18.53
CA PRO A 196 -2.82 -13.03 -17.21
C PRO A 196 -3.15 -11.53 -17.27
N PRO A 197 -3.80 -10.99 -16.22
CA PRO A 197 -3.99 -9.56 -16.10
C PRO A 197 -2.62 -8.95 -15.83
N ALA A 198 -2.44 -7.68 -16.18
CA ALA A 198 -1.24 -6.94 -15.81
C ALA A 198 -1.56 -5.46 -15.72
N ARG A 199 -0.67 -4.68 -15.11
CA ARG A 199 -0.81 -3.22 -15.04
C ARG A 199 -0.74 -2.63 -16.43
N SER A 200 -1.65 -1.73 -16.80
CA SER A 200 -1.94 -1.36 -18.20
C SER A 200 -0.79 -0.76 -19.02
N PHE A 201 0.35 -0.41 -18.38
CA PHE A 201 1.48 0.24 -19.04
C PHE A 201 2.03 -0.56 -20.21
N SER A 202 2.12 0.07 -21.38
CA SER A 202 2.59 -0.58 -22.60
C SER A 202 3.92 0.00 -23.04
N GLY A 203 4.78 -0.81 -23.65
CA GLY A 203 6.00 -0.32 -24.30
C GLY A 203 7.21 -1.21 -24.10
N ILE A 204 8.39 -0.66 -24.45
CA ILE A 204 9.67 -1.30 -24.18
C ILE A 204 10.13 -0.82 -22.80
N ILE A 205 9.82 -1.60 -21.76
CA ILE A 205 9.96 -1.21 -20.35
C ILE A 205 11.28 -1.67 -19.70
N GLY A 206 12.20 -2.21 -20.48
CA GLY A 206 13.54 -2.63 -20.04
C GLY A 206 14.64 -2.21 -21.02
N ARG A 207 15.92 -2.30 -20.59
CA ARG A 207 17.05 -1.90 -21.43
C ARG A 207 17.13 -2.75 -22.69
N VAL A 208 17.70 -2.18 -23.75
CA VAL A 208 17.91 -2.85 -25.03
C VAL A 208 19.37 -2.74 -25.43
N ARG A 209 19.97 -3.85 -25.83
CA ARG A 209 21.33 -3.90 -26.36
C ARG A 209 21.42 -4.87 -27.53
N LEU A 210 22.27 -4.57 -28.49
CA LEU A 210 22.66 -5.51 -29.55
C LEU A 210 24.07 -6.00 -29.23
N GLU A 211 24.32 -7.30 -29.36
CA GLU A 211 25.66 -7.86 -29.22
C GLU A 211 26.13 -8.55 -30.48
N SER A 212 27.40 -8.36 -30.78
CA SER A 212 28.15 -9.12 -31.75
C SER A 212 29.01 -10.15 -31.02
N VAL A 213 28.68 -11.44 -31.18
CA VAL A 213 29.32 -12.56 -30.47
C VAL A 213 29.94 -13.55 -31.45
N ASN A 214 30.90 -14.34 -30.97
CA ASN A 214 31.44 -15.45 -31.78
C ASN A 214 30.37 -16.55 -31.95
N PRO A 215 30.45 -17.40 -33.00
CA PRO A 215 29.59 -18.60 -33.09
C PRO A 215 29.69 -19.56 -31.88
N VAL A 216 30.78 -19.46 -31.11
CA VAL A 216 30.95 -20.13 -29.82
C VAL A 216 31.02 -19.05 -28.74
N PHE A 217 29.95 -18.88 -27.96
CA PHE A 217 29.80 -17.74 -27.05
C PHE A 217 29.23 -18.14 -25.69
N ILE A 218 29.38 -17.25 -24.71
CA ILE A 218 28.82 -17.36 -23.36
C ILE A 218 27.36 -16.89 -23.41
N SER A 219 26.40 -17.75 -23.09
CA SER A 219 24.98 -17.41 -23.14
C SER A 219 24.40 -17.01 -21.78
N ASP A 220 24.98 -17.47 -20.68
CA ASP A 220 24.62 -17.04 -19.32
C ASP A 220 25.76 -17.27 -18.30
N ILE A 221 25.77 -16.47 -17.24
CA ILE A 221 26.64 -16.63 -16.07
C ILE A 221 25.78 -16.53 -14.81
N TYR A 222 25.72 -17.62 -14.05
CA TYR A 222 25.06 -17.67 -12.74
C TYR A 222 26.10 -17.84 -11.63
N MET A 223 26.13 -16.87 -10.72
CA MET A 223 26.93 -16.92 -9.51
C MET A 223 26.08 -17.40 -8.34
N GLN A 224 26.17 -18.70 -8.04
CA GLN A 224 25.38 -19.36 -7.01
C GLN A 224 26.07 -19.30 -5.64
N ASN A 225 25.44 -18.64 -4.66
CA ASN A 225 25.91 -18.66 -3.27
C ASN A 225 25.79 -20.05 -2.65
N THR A 226 26.70 -20.40 -1.74
CA THR A 226 26.68 -21.66 -0.97
C THR A 226 26.61 -21.38 0.53
N PRO A 227 26.26 -22.39 1.37
CA PRO A 227 26.31 -22.24 2.83
C PRO A 227 27.68 -21.88 3.38
N GLU A 228 28.75 -22.18 2.63
CA GLU A 228 30.10 -21.74 2.97
C GLU A 228 30.31 -20.30 2.45
N LEU A 229 30.34 -19.33 3.36
CA LEU A 229 30.27 -17.90 3.07
C LEU A 229 31.26 -17.39 2.01
N THR A 230 32.44 -18.02 1.89
CA THR A 230 33.53 -17.63 0.99
C THR A 230 33.61 -18.47 -0.28
N LYS A 231 32.59 -19.30 -0.54
CA LYS A 231 32.50 -20.18 -1.70
C LYS A 231 31.23 -19.91 -2.50
N VAL A 232 31.40 -19.88 -3.81
CA VAL A 232 30.30 -19.79 -4.79
C VAL A 232 30.55 -20.77 -5.93
N ASN A 233 29.50 -21.17 -6.64
CA ASN A 233 29.64 -21.88 -7.91
C ASN A 233 29.42 -20.88 -9.05
N ALA A 234 30.39 -20.78 -9.97
CA ALA A 234 30.18 -20.11 -11.24
C ALA A 234 29.66 -21.13 -12.25
N ILE A 235 28.35 -21.09 -12.51
CA ILE A 235 27.66 -21.94 -13.48
C ILE A 235 27.57 -21.14 -14.78
N VAL A 236 28.30 -21.58 -15.80
CA VAL A 236 28.44 -20.86 -17.07
C VAL A 236 27.82 -21.66 -18.20
N SER A 237 26.86 -21.05 -18.90
CA SER A 237 26.25 -21.60 -20.10
C SER A 237 26.98 -21.09 -21.33
N PHE A 238 27.27 -22.01 -22.24
CA PHE A 238 27.88 -21.76 -23.54
C PHE A 238 26.95 -22.22 -24.65
N THR A 239 26.97 -21.52 -25.77
CA THR A 239 26.27 -21.92 -26.99
C THR A 239 27.29 -22.06 -28.11
N ASN A 240 27.31 -23.22 -28.76
CA ASN A 240 28.12 -23.50 -29.94
C ASN A 240 27.23 -23.70 -31.16
N GLU A 241 27.14 -22.67 -31.99
CA GLU A 241 26.36 -22.66 -33.24
C GLU A 241 27.14 -23.21 -34.44
N THR A 242 28.32 -23.80 -34.21
CA THR A 242 29.06 -24.50 -35.26
C THR A 242 28.56 -25.94 -35.39
N PRO A 243 28.66 -26.56 -36.59
CA PRO A 243 28.13 -27.90 -36.83
C PRO A 243 28.91 -29.03 -36.14
N ALA A 244 29.98 -28.70 -35.41
CA ALA A 244 30.86 -29.68 -34.79
C ALA A 244 31.26 -29.25 -33.38
N ASP A 245 31.64 -30.24 -32.57
CA ASP A 245 32.21 -30.00 -31.25
C ASP A 245 33.52 -29.22 -31.36
N VAL A 246 33.67 -28.21 -30.50
CA VAL A 246 34.90 -27.42 -30.42
C VAL A 246 35.57 -27.61 -29.07
N LYS A 247 36.89 -27.42 -29.03
CA LYS A 247 37.66 -27.38 -27.79
C LYS A 247 38.27 -26.00 -27.60
N GLN A 248 37.94 -25.34 -26.50
CA GLN A 248 38.42 -24.00 -26.19
C GLN A 248 39.04 -23.94 -24.79
N ASP A 249 39.92 -22.97 -24.58
CA ASP A 249 40.36 -22.65 -23.22
C ASP A 249 39.34 -21.69 -22.60
N ILE A 250 38.98 -21.91 -21.34
CA ILE A 250 38.07 -21.04 -20.58
C ILE A 250 38.86 -20.44 -19.42
N GLU A 251 38.88 -19.12 -19.33
CA GLU A 251 39.48 -18.41 -18.21
C GLU A 251 38.39 -17.72 -17.39
N LEU A 252 38.36 -18.01 -16.09
CA LEU A 252 37.51 -17.34 -15.11
C LEU A 252 38.39 -16.48 -14.20
N THR A 253 38.01 -15.22 -14.03
CA THR A 253 38.61 -14.31 -13.06
C THR A 253 37.53 -13.67 -12.19
N VAL A 254 37.81 -13.54 -10.88
CA VAL A 254 36.96 -12.77 -9.95
C VAL A 254 37.77 -11.60 -9.42
N SER A 255 37.21 -10.40 -9.51
CA SER A 255 37.80 -9.16 -8.99
C SER A 255 36.84 -8.44 -8.06
N GLU A 256 37.36 -7.61 -7.15
CA GLU A 256 36.52 -6.71 -6.35
C GLU A 256 35.89 -5.65 -7.28
N LYS A 257 34.57 -5.44 -7.21
CA LYS A 257 33.87 -4.47 -8.08
C LYS A 257 34.38 -3.05 -7.87
N ALA A 258 34.71 -2.69 -6.62
CA ALA A 258 35.26 -1.37 -6.27
C ALA A 258 36.76 -1.21 -6.64
N ASN A 259 37.47 -2.31 -6.91
CA ASN A 259 38.87 -2.31 -7.31
C ASN A 259 39.12 -3.42 -8.36
N PRO A 260 38.75 -3.17 -9.64
CA PRO A 260 38.79 -4.20 -10.69
C PRO A 260 40.17 -4.80 -10.94
N ASP A 261 41.25 -4.08 -10.61
CA ASP A 261 42.63 -4.57 -10.75
C ASP A 261 42.99 -5.64 -9.70
N LYS A 262 42.25 -5.70 -8.59
CA LYS A 262 42.44 -6.68 -7.53
C LYS A 262 41.68 -7.97 -7.86
N VAL A 263 42.35 -8.86 -8.59
CA VAL A 263 41.89 -10.22 -8.86
C VAL A 263 42.07 -11.08 -7.59
N VAL A 264 40.96 -11.60 -7.06
CA VAL A 264 40.93 -12.45 -5.85
C VAL A 264 40.82 -13.95 -6.18
N PHE A 265 40.45 -14.29 -7.41
CA PHE A 265 40.42 -15.67 -7.89
C PHE A 265 40.72 -15.71 -9.39
N ARG A 266 41.46 -16.75 -9.83
CA ARG A 266 41.69 -17.02 -11.25
C ARG A 266 41.79 -18.53 -11.48
N GLN A 267 41.10 -19.02 -12.50
CA GLN A 267 41.21 -20.39 -12.95
C GLN A 267 41.19 -20.46 -14.48
N THR A 268 42.03 -21.32 -15.05
CA THR A 268 42.03 -21.60 -16.49
C THR A 268 41.75 -23.08 -16.71
N LEU A 269 40.65 -23.38 -17.40
CA LEU A 269 40.31 -24.70 -17.88
C LEU A 269 40.81 -24.85 -19.32
N LYS A 270 41.65 -25.85 -19.57
CA LYS A 270 42.26 -26.06 -20.90
C LYS A 270 41.44 -27.03 -21.72
N LYS A 271 41.22 -26.70 -23.01
CA LYS A 271 40.56 -27.56 -23.99
C LYS A 271 39.21 -28.13 -23.53
N VAL A 272 38.37 -27.31 -22.90
CA VAL A 272 37.00 -27.67 -22.53
C VAL A 272 36.23 -28.00 -23.79
N SER A 273 35.56 -29.16 -23.79
CA SER A 273 34.73 -29.61 -24.90
C SER A 273 33.40 -28.88 -24.87
N LEU A 274 33.07 -28.17 -25.95
CA LEU A 274 31.80 -27.49 -26.13
C LEU A 274 31.09 -28.15 -27.33
N PRO A 275 30.18 -29.11 -27.07
CA PRO A 275 29.40 -29.75 -28.12
C PRO A 275 28.55 -28.74 -28.89
N SER A 276 28.12 -29.08 -30.10
CA SER A 276 27.14 -28.26 -30.83
C SER A 276 25.86 -28.09 -30.00
N GLY A 277 25.31 -26.88 -29.99
CA GLY A 277 24.18 -26.48 -29.15
C GLY A 277 24.59 -25.90 -27.78
N ASN A 278 23.68 -26.02 -26.80
CA ASN A 278 23.87 -25.46 -25.46
C ASN A 278 24.58 -26.43 -24.53
N HIS A 279 25.55 -25.93 -23.77
CA HIS A 279 26.32 -26.70 -22.79
C HIS A 279 26.61 -25.88 -21.53
N GLU A 280 26.60 -26.52 -20.36
CA GLU A 280 26.84 -25.85 -19.08
C GLU A 280 28.08 -26.42 -18.39
N VAL A 281 28.87 -25.54 -17.78
CA VAL A 281 30.05 -25.89 -17.00
C VAL A 281 29.95 -25.24 -15.62
N THR A 282 30.09 -26.04 -14.56
CA THR A 282 30.16 -25.54 -13.18
C THR A 282 31.60 -25.44 -12.72
N ILE A 283 32.01 -24.26 -12.25
CA ILE A 283 33.36 -23.96 -11.76
C ILE A 283 33.27 -23.51 -10.30
N PRO A 284 33.75 -24.31 -9.33
CA PRO A 284 33.80 -23.90 -7.93
C PRO A 284 34.79 -22.74 -7.71
N VAL A 285 34.35 -21.69 -7.04
CA VAL A 285 35.15 -20.51 -6.70
C VAL A 285 35.28 -20.45 -5.18
N ASN A 286 36.50 -20.48 -4.67
CA ASN A 286 36.80 -20.36 -3.24
C ASN A 286 37.76 -19.20 -3.02
N VAL A 287 37.32 -18.21 -2.24
CA VAL A 287 38.10 -17.01 -1.91
C VAL A 287 38.13 -16.88 -0.39
N PRO A 288 39.06 -17.55 0.32
CA PRO A 288 39.06 -17.63 1.79
C PRO A 288 38.99 -16.27 2.51
N ASP A 289 39.58 -15.22 1.94
CA ASP A 289 39.59 -13.87 2.49
C ASP A 289 38.52 -12.96 1.86
N ALA A 290 37.46 -13.53 1.27
CA ALA A 290 36.37 -12.76 0.69
C ALA A 290 35.70 -11.90 1.75
N LYS A 291 35.44 -10.64 1.41
CA LYS A 291 34.58 -9.78 2.20
C LYS A 291 33.14 -10.10 1.83
N LEU A 292 32.31 -10.24 2.85
CA LEU A 292 30.91 -10.63 2.66
C LEU A 292 30.07 -9.44 2.25
N TRP A 293 29.09 -9.69 1.39
CA TRP A 293 27.98 -8.78 1.18
C TRP A 293 27.09 -8.79 2.43
N ASP A 294 26.85 -7.62 3.00
CA ASP A 294 26.02 -7.41 4.19
C ASP A 294 25.29 -6.06 4.10
N LEU A 295 24.30 -5.82 4.95
CA LEU A 295 23.47 -4.61 4.96
C LEU A 295 24.28 -3.31 5.18
N ALA A 296 25.34 -3.38 5.97
CA ALA A 296 26.21 -2.25 6.28
C ALA A 296 27.47 -2.21 5.41
N THR A 297 27.88 -3.35 4.87
CA THR A 297 29.09 -3.52 4.06
C THR A 297 28.75 -4.35 2.82
N PRO A 298 28.08 -3.78 1.82
CA PRO A 298 27.61 -4.49 0.63
C PRO A 298 28.76 -4.75 -0.37
N GLU A 299 29.73 -5.59 0.01
CA GLU A 299 30.90 -5.88 -0.80
C GLU A 299 30.52 -6.72 -2.03
N LEU A 300 30.90 -6.23 -3.22
CA LEU A 300 30.55 -6.82 -4.52
C LEU A 300 31.79 -7.23 -5.29
N TYR A 301 31.62 -8.26 -6.11
CA TYR A 301 32.64 -8.83 -6.98
C TYR A 301 32.11 -8.94 -8.40
N THR A 302 33.03 -8.97 -9.38
CA THR A 302 32.72 -9.23 -10.78
C THR A 302 33.41 -10.51 -11.21
N CYS A 303 32.62 -11.50 -11.63
CA CYS A 303 33.08 -12.70 -12.31
C CYS A 303 33.18 -12.42 -13.81
N ASN A 304 34.36 -12.57 -14.40
CA ASN A 304 34.62 -12.40 -15.83
C ASN A 304 35.04 -13.76 -16.41
N ILE A 305 34.33 -14.17 -17.47
CA ILE A 305 34.60 -15.39 -18.22
C ILE A 305 35.11 -15.02 -19.62
N GLN A 306 36.20 -15.66 -20.04
CA GLN A 306 36.74 -15.52 -21.40
C GLN A 306 36.87 -16.89 -22.07
N ILE A 307 36.35 -17.00 -23.30
CA ILE A 307 36.64 -18.12 -24.21
C ILE A 307 37.88 -17.76 -25.02
N LYS A 308 38.93 -18.58 -24.95
CA LYS A 308 40.21 -18.35 -25.62
C LYS A 308 40.56 -19.46 -26.61
N LYS A 309 41.13 -19.05 -27.74
CA LYS A 309 41.83 -19.92 -28.70
C LYS A 309 43.29 -19.48 -28.79
N GLY A 310 44.16 -20.11 -28.00
CA GLY A 310 45.54 -19.65 -27.83
C GLY A 310 45.58 -18.30 -27.08
N LYS A 311 46.16 -17.26 -27.70
CA LYS A 311 46.18 -15.90 -27.13
C LYS A 311 44.96 -15.05 -27.49
N LYS A 312 44.13 -15.51 -28.43
CA LYS A 312 42.97 -14.77 -28.94
C LYS A 312 41.74 -15.01 -28.06
N ILE A 313 41.05 -13.94 -27.70
CA ILE A 313 39.74 -13.99 -27.03
C ILE A 313 38.67 -14.12 -28.13
N LEU A 314 37.89 -15.20 -28.07
CA LEU A 314 36.77 -15.43 -28.97
C LEU A 314 35.51 -14.68 -28.52
N ASP A 315 35.21 -14.80 -27.24
CA ASP A 315 34.06 -14.19 -26.58
C ASP A 315 34.38 -13.95 -25.10
N GLN A 316 33.69 -12.99 -24.48
CA GLN A 316 33.80 -12.69 -23.06
C GLN A 316 32.49 -12.13 -22.53
N ASP A 317 32.18 -12.41 -21.27
CA ASP A 317 31.01 -11.85 -20.57
C ASP A 317 31.30 -11.79 -19.06
N GLN A 318 30.49 -11.04 -18.32
CA GLN A 318 30.68 -10.83 -16.88
C GLN A 318 29.37 -10.79 -16.10
N LYS A 319 29.45 -11.16 -14.82
CA LYS A 319 28.34 -11.09 -13.86
C LYS A 319 28.81 -10.53 -12.53
N ASN A 320 28.06 -9.58 -11.99
CA ASN A 320 28.26 -9.08 -10.63
C ASN A 320 27.58 -10.00 -9.62
N PHE A 321 28.18 -10.17 -8.44
CA PHE A 321 27.64 -10.96 -7.34
C PHE A 321 28.24 -10.51 -6.00
N GLY A 322 27.74 -11.07 -4.90
CA GLY A 322 28.30 -10.89 -3.55
C GLY A 322 28.37 -12.21 -2.80
N PHE A 323 29.36 -12.36 -1.92
CA PHE A 323 29.49 -13.52 -1.03
C PHE A 323 28.57 -13.33 0.18
N ARG A 324 27.48 -14.11 0.29
CA ARG A 324 26.55 -14.07 1.43
C ARG A 324 25.83 -15.39 1.60
N TRP A 325 25.26 -15.61 2.77
CA TRP A 325 24.31 -16.70 3.00
C TRP A 325 23.09 -16.21 3.77
N PHE A 326 21.89 -16.55 3.30
CA PHE A 326 20.62 -16.27 3.99
C PHE A 326 19.85 -17.58 4.18
N THR A 327 19.42 -17.86 5.40
CA THR A 327 18.79 -19.14 5.73
C THR A 327 17.92 -19.05 6.98
N VAL A 328 17.30 -20.17 7.33
CA VAL A 328 16.50 -20.35 8.55
C VAL A 328 17.18 -21.39 9.43
N ASP A 329 17.30 -21.10 10.73
CA ASP A 329 17.74 -22.06 11.73
C ASP A 329 16.64 -22.31 12.76
N GLY A 330 16.69 -23.45 13.46
CA GLY A 330 15.88 -23.68 14.66
C GLY A 330 14.41 -24.04 14.46
N VAL A 331 13.96 -24.30 13.21
CA VAL A 331 12.59 -24.73 12.90
C VAL A 331 12.16 -25.92 13.77
N GLY A 332 10.96 -25.84 14.35
CA GLY A 332 10.41 -26.80 15.30
C GLY A 332 10.84 -26.58 16.76
N LYS A 333 11.72 -25.61 17.04
CA LYS A 333 12.18 -25.24 18.39
C LYS A 333 12.13 -23.74 18.60
N ASP A 334 13.11 -23.04 18.02
CA ASP A 334 13.37 -21.60 18.14
C ASP A 334 13.83 -21.08 16.78
N ALA A 335 12.87 -21.06 15.84
CA ALA A 335 13.05 -20.64 14.48
C ALA A 335 13.52 -19.18 14.42
N VAL A 336 14.55 -18.92 13.61
CA VAL A 336 15.07 -17.57 13.35
C VAL A 336 15.60 -17.45 11.94
N LEU A 337 15.48 -16.25 11.38
CA LEU A 337 16.17 -15.89 10.12
C LEU A 337 17.63 -15.53 10.38
N ARG A 338 18.52 -15.95 9.48
CA ARG A 338 19.97 -15.65 9.54
C ARG A 338 20.49 -15.01 8.26
N LEU A 339 21.29 -13.96 8.43
CA LEU A 339 22.17 -13.39 7.39
C LEU A 339 23.62 -13.55 7.81
N ASN A 340 24.43 -14.22 6.99
CA ASN A 340 25.84 -14.49 7.26
C ASN A 340 26.06 -15.16 8.64
N GLY A 341 25.17 -16.08 9.00
CA GLY A 341 25.20 -16.81 10.29
C GLY A 341 24.67 -16.03 11.50
N ARG A 342 24.32 -14.74 11.34
CA ARG A 342 23.79 -13.90 12.44
C ARG A 342 22.28 -13.80 12.36
N ARG A 343 21.58 -13.87 13.50
CA ARG A 343 20.15 -13.60 13.58
C ARG A 343 19.82 -12.23 12.96
N VAL A 344 18.74 -12.16 12.19
CA VAL A 344 18.21 -10.91 11.62
C VAL A 344 16.70 -10.88 11.73
N MET A 345 16.14 -9.72 12.08
CA MET A 345 14.71 -9.46 11.89
C MET A 345 14.51 -8.60 10.64
N LEU A 346 13.63 -9.02 9.75
CA LEU A 346 13.31 -8.28 8.53
C LEU A 346 12.31 -7.18 8.83
N LYS A 347 12.63 -5.96 8.41
CA LYS A 347 11.81 -4.75 8.54
C LYS A 347 11.60 -4.23 7.12
N SER A 348 10.40 -4.44 6.59
CA SER A 348 10.08 -4.23 5.19
C SER A 348 8.81 -3.39 4.97
N ALA A 349 8.57 -3.07 3.72
CA ALA A 349 7.31 -2.53 3.21
C ALA A 349 7.04 -3.11 1.81
N ILE A 350 5.77 -3.31 1.46
CA ILE A 350 5.39 -3.82 0.15
C ILE A 350 5.44 -2.72 -0.92
N SER A 351 6.28 -2.88 -1.95
CA SER A 351 6.29 -1.96 -3.08
C SER A 351 5.44 -2.48 -4.21
N TRP A 352 4.55 -1.62 -4.70
CA TRP A 352 3.75 -1.88 -5.87
C TRP A 352 4.53 -1.60 -7.15
N GLY A 353 5.82 -1.31 -7.14
CA GLY A 353 6.60 -1.11 -8.37
C GLY A 353 6.12 0.03 -9.28
N TYR A 354 5.45 1.06 -8.75
CA TYR A 354 5.06 2.25 -9.52
C TYR A 354 6.10 3.38 -9.38
N PHE A 355 6.38 4.06 -10.48
CA PHE A 355 7.33 5.15 -10.59
C PHE A 355 6.68 6.38 -11.24
N PRO A 356 7.10 7.60 -10.83
CA PRO A 356 6.54 8.82 -11.39
C PRO A 356 6.98 8.98 -12.84
N VAL A 357 6.17 9.66 -13.64
CA VAL A 357 6.42 9.93 -15.07
C VAL A 357 6.35 8.71 -15.98
N THR A 358 7.07 7.64 -15.66
CA THR A 358 7.29 6.46 -16.51
C THR A 358 6.30 5.30 -16.25
N GLY A 359 5.63 5.28 -15.09
CA GLY A 359 4.70 4.22 -14.71
C GLY A 359 5.39 3.04 -14.01
N LEU A 360 6.04 2.16 -14.77
CA LEU A 360 6.66 0.92 -14.25
C LEU A 360 8.19 0.92 -14.26
N ILE A 361 8.82 2.01 -14.73
CA ILE A 361 10.25 2.04 -15.00
C ILE A 361 10.95 2.91 -13.96
N ALA A 362 11.82 2.30 -13.15
CA ALA A 362 12.71 3.06 -12.28
C ALA A 362 13.83 3.71 -13.09
N THR A 363 14.08 5.01 -12.88
CA THR A 363 15.36 5.61 -13.27
C THR A 363 16.44 5.22 -12.26
N THR A 364 17.72 5.36 -12.62
CA THR A 364 18.83 5.09 -11.69
C THR A 364 18.76 5.96 -10.44
N GLU A 365 18.40 7.24 -10.58
CA GLU A 365 18.27 8.18 -9.46
C GLU A 365 17.10 7.80 -8.55
N MET A 366 15.98 7.38 -9.12
CA MET A 366 14.80 6.94 -8.35
C MET A 366 15.04 5.61 -7.65
N ALA A 367 15.74 4.68 -8.29
CA ALA A 367 16.18 3.43 -7.67
C ALA A 367 17.12 3.70 -6.48
N GLU A 368 18.12 4.56 -6.64
CA GLU A 368 19.00 4.97 -5.55
C GLU A 368 18.24 5.65 -4.41
N LYS A 369 17.35 6.61 -4.74
CA LYS A 369 16.51 7.31 -3.76
C LYS A 369 15.62 6.34 -2.98
N GLN A 370 15.06 5.33 -3.64
CA GLN A 370 14.26 4.28 -3.00
C GLN A 370 15.07 3.55 -1.92
N ILE A 371 16.27 3.06 -2.26
CA ILE A 371 17.10 2.31 -1.31
C ILE A 371 17.57 3.21 -0.15
N LEU A 372 18.05 4.42 -0.44
CA LEU A 372 18.51 5.36 0.59
C LEU A 372 17.37 5.78 1.53
N THR A 373 16.16 5.96 1.00
CA THR A 373 14.99 6.32 1.81
C THR A 373 14.55 5.17 2.70
N ALA A 374 14.56 3.93 2.20
CA ALA A 374 14.24 2.76 3.02
C ALA A 374 15.20 2.65 4.21
N LYS A 375 16.51 2.79 3.97
CA LYS A 375 17.53 2.82 5.03
C LYS A 375 17.36 3.99 5.99
N LYS A 376 16.98 5.18 5.49
CA LYS A 376 16.70 6.37 6.31
C LYS A 376 15.53 6.13 7.28
N LEU A 377 14.53 5.36 6.87
CA LEU A 377 13.40 4.96 7.72
C LEU A 377 13.73 3.77 8.64
N GLY A 378 14.94 3.22 8.54
CA GLY A 378 15.41 2.08 9.33
C GLY A 378 14.96 0.70 8.82
N LEU A 379 14.41 0.63 7.60
CA LEU A 379 14.11 -0.64 6.93
C LEU A 379 15.39 -1.32 6.45
N ASN A 380 15.38 -2.65 6.41
CA ASN A 380 16.49 -3.46 5.88
C ASN A 380 16.08 -4.35 4.70
N MET A 381 14.80 -4.33 4.32
CA MET A 381 14.26 -5.03 3.17
C MET A 381 13.15 -4.20 2.49
N LEU A 382 12.88 -4.47 1.22
CA LEU A 382 11.63 -4.12 0.53
C LEU A 382 11.12 -5.31 -0.28
N ASN A 383 9.84 -5.30 -0.65
CA ASN A 383 9.24 -6.36 -1.46
C ASN A 383 8.82 -5.83 -2.83
N PHE A 384 9.09 -6.57 -3.90
CA PHE A 384 8.37 -6.41 -5.16
C PHE A 384 7.06 -7.19 -5.08
N HIS A 385 6.00 -6.50 -4.70
CA HIS A 385 4.70 -7.11 -4.46
C HIS A 385 3.90 -7.18 -5.76
N ARG A 386 3.45 -8.40 -6.13
CA ARG A 386 2.68 -8.69 -7.35
C ARG A 386 3.32 -8.15 -8.64
N CYS A 387 4.65 -8.02 -8.69
CA CYS A 387 5.36 -7.56 -9.88
C CYS A 387 6.81 -8.01 -9.87
N ILE A 388 7.34 -8.23 -11.08
CA ILE A 388 8.77 -8.48 -11.28
C ILE A 388 9.56 -7.21 -10.93
N GLY A 389 10.64 -7.40 -10.19
CA GLY A 389 11.54 -6.35 -9.76
C GLY A 389 12.18 -5.61 -10.93
N SER A 390 12.34 -4.30 -10.77
CA SER A 390 13.10 -3.51 -11.74
C SER A 390 14.59 -3.84 -11.61
N PRO A 391 15.29 -4.21 -12.70
CA PRO A 391 16.71 -4.59 -12.64
C PRO A 391 17.60 -3.50 -11.99
N VAL A 392 17.36 -2.23 -12.31
CA VAL A 392 18.15 -1.12 -11.74
C VAL A 392 17.91 -0.94 -10.24
N VAL A 393 16.74 -1.33 -9.73
CA VAL A 393 16.45 -1.33 -8.29
C VAL A 393 17.21 -2.44 -7.59
N LEU A 394 17.25 -3.65 -8.15
CA LEU A 394 18.06 -4.76 -7.61
C LEU A 394 19.56 -4.44 -7.66
N GLU A 395 20.05 -3.86 -8.76
CA GLU A 395 21.43 -3.38 -8.87
C GLU A 395 21.77 -2.35 -7.77
N LYS A 396 20.87 -1.41 -7.48
CA LYS A 396 21.06 -0.43 -6.40
C LYS A 396 20.92 -1.04 -5.01
N ALA A 397 20.06 -2.03 -4.83
CA ALA A 397 19.92 -2.78 -3.59
C ALA A 397 21.21 -3.55 -3.26
N ASP A 398 21.82 -4.17 -4.27
CA ASP A 398 23.13 -4.81 -4.16
C ASP A 398 24.22 -3.82 -3.80
N GLU A 399 24.26 -2.65 -4.44
CA GLU A 399 25.30 -1.63 -4.21
C GLU A 399 25.20 -0.95 -2.85
N LEU A 400 23.98 -0.75 -2.35
CA LEU A 400 23.71 0.04 -1.16
C LEU A 400 23.36 -0.80 0.08
N GLY A 401 23.19 -2.10 -0.07
CA GLY A 401 22.92 -3.03 1.04
C GLY A 401 21.49 -2.93 1.57
N LEU A 402 20.52 -3.41 0.79
CA LEU A 402 19.13 -3.60 1.19
C LEU A 402 18.64 -4.94 0.65
N LEU A 403 17.96 -5.74 1.47
CA LEU A 403 17.44 -7.04 1.02
C LEU A 403 16.17 -6.84 0.17
N TYR A 404 15.85 -7.85 -0.64
CA TYR A 404 14.62 -7.94 -1.40
C TYR A 404 13.96 -9.31 -1.29
N TYR A 405 12.64 -9.25 -1.39
CA TYR A 405 11.71 -10.35 -1.62
C TYR A 405 10.98 -10.05 -2.94
N GLU A 406 10.75 -11.03 -3.80
CA GLU A 406 10.18 -10.80 -5.15
C GLU A 406 9.08 -11.80 -5.55
N GLU A 407 8.09 -11.31 -6.30
CA GLU A 407 6.97 -12.07 -6.87
C GLU A 407 6.87 -11.89 -8.40
N PRO A 408 6.41 -12.89 -9.17
CA PRO A 408 6.25 -12.74 -10.61
C PRO A 408 5.06 -11.84 -11.01
N GLY A 409 4.09 -11.65 -10.11
CA GLY A 409 2.78 -11.06 -10.43
C GLY A 409 1.91 -11.95 -11.32
N SER A 410 0.59 -11.75 -11.25
CA SER A 410 -0.44 -12.40 -12.07
C SER A 410 -0.58 -13.92 -11.91
N PHE A 411 0.22 -14.57 -11.06
CA PHE A 411 0.16 -16.03 -10.90
C PHE A 411 -1.18 -16.48 -10.29
N HIS A 412 -1.88 -15.59 -9.59
CA HIS A 412 -3.21 -15.85 -9.05
C HIS A 412 -4.24 -16.17 -10.14
N SER A 413 -4.14 -15.56 -11.32
CA SER A 413 -5.07 -15.73 -12.44
C SER A 413 -4.96 -17.09 -13.15
N ALA A 414 -3.87 -17.83 -12.94
CA ALA A 414 -3.60 -19.08 -13.65
C ALA A 414 -4.47 -20.23 -13.11
N ASN A 415 -5.60 -20.46 -13.77
CA ASN A 415 -6.53 -21.56 -13.52
C ASN A 415 -6.04 -22.87 -14.20
N HIS A 416 -6.94 -23.79 -14.55
CA HIS A 416 -6.60 -25.05 -15.24
C HIS A 416 -6.30 -24.89 -16.74
N ASP A 417 -6.50 -23.71 -17.33
CA ASP A 417 -6.22 -23.45 -18.74
C ASP A 417 -4.70 -23.57 -19.03
N PRO A 418 -4.27 -24.51 -19.90
CA PRO A 418 -2.86 -24.71 -20.20
C PRO A 418 -2.15 -23.48 -20.78
N PHE A 419 -2.89 -22.63 -21.52
CA PHE A 419 -2.30 -21.48 -22.21
C PHE A 419 -1.82 -20.41 -21.21
N ILE A 420 -2.72 -19.93 -20.35
CA ILE A 420 -2.39 -18.95 -19.31
C ILE A 420 -1.37 -19.51 -18.31
N ARG A 421 -1.48 -20.80 -17.96
CA ARG A 421 -0.51 -21.48 -17.08
C ARG A 421 0.88 -21.48 -17.67
N THR A 422 1.02 -21.73 -18.98
CA THR A 422 2.32 -21.71 -19.64
C THR A 422 2.94 -20.31 -19.58
N ILE A 423 2.14 -19.26 -19.79
CA ILE A 423 2.61 -17.87 -19.71
C ILE A 423 3.17 -17.54 -18.32
N VAL A 424 2.41 -17.78 -17.25
CA VAL A 424 2.85 -17.39 -15.89
C VAL A 424 4.04 -18.23 -15.40
N ASN A 425 4.12 -19.50 -15.80
CA ASN A 425 5.22 -20.39 -15.42
C ASN A 425 6.52 -20.03 -16.13
N GLU A 426 6.44 -19.71 -17.42
CA GLU A 426 7.58 -19.23 -18.17
C GLU A 426 8.05 -17.86 -17.63
N LYS A 427 7.10 -16.97 -17.31
CA LYS A 427 7.37 -15.68 -16.66
C LYS A 427 8.17 -15.85 -15.35
N LEU A 428 7.69 -16.72 -14.46
CA LEU A 428 8.37 -17.06 -13.21
C LEU A 428 9.79 -17.60 -13.42
N LYS A 429 9.97 -18.56 -14.33
CA LYS A 429 11.29 -19.15 -14.61
C LYS A 429 12.26 -18.11 -15.19
N ARG A 430 11.79 -17.23 -16.07
CA ARG A 430 12.61 -16.14 -16.63
C ARG A 430 13.01 -15.12 -15.58
N MET A 431 12.12 -14.76 -14.65
CA MET A 431 12.43 -13.92 -13.50
C MET A 431 13.55 -14.55 -12.64
N VAL A 432 13.38 -15.81 -12.21
CA VAL A 432 14.38 -16.52 -11.41
C VAL A 432 15.74 -16.58 -12.13
N ARG A 433 15.78 -16.89 -13.43
CA ARG A 433 17.02 -16.89 -14.22
C ARG A 433 17.71 -15.53 -14.26
N ARG A 434 16.95 -14.45 -14.43
CA ARG A 434 17.49 -13.08 -14.50
C ARG A 434 18.15 -12.69 -13.18
N ASP A 435 17.47 -12.97 -12.07
CA ASP A 435 17.76 -12.33 -10.78
C ASP A 435 18.59 -13.17 -9.80
N ARG A 436 18.79 -14.46 -10.07
CA ARG A 436 19.51 -15.41 -9.21
C ARG A 436 20.95 -15.04 -8.82
N SER A 437 21.57 -14.03 -9.42
CA SER A 437 22.92 -13.56 -9.00
C SER A 437 22.92 -12.31 -8.11
N HIS A 438 21.76 -11.70 -7.82
CA HIS A 438 21.66 -10.54 -6.94
C HIS A 438 21.80 -10.96 -5.47
N PRO A 439 22.86 -10.58 -4.74
CA PRO A 439 22.99 -10.90 -3.32
C PRO A 439 21.89 -10.28 -2.44
N SER A 440 21.29 -9.17 -2.87
CA SER A 440 20.17 -8.52 -2.17
C SER A 440 18.88 -9.34 -2.16
N LEU A 441 18.60 -10.10 -3.23
CA LEU A 441 17.36 -10.86 -3.36
C LEU A 441 17.45 -12.18 -2.59
N VAL A 442 16.60 -12.38 -1.59
CA VAL A 442 16.75 -13.51 -0.64
C VAL A 442 15.57 -14.47 -0.58
N ILE A 443 14.38 -14.02 -0.99
CA ILE A 443 13.17 -14.83 -1.03
C ILE A 443 12.48 -14.61 -2.38
N PHE A 444 12.09 -15.72 -3.03
CA PHE A 444 11.10 -15.71 -4.10
C PHE A 444 9.75 -16.14 -3.54
N ASN A 445 8.68 -15.48 -3.95
CA ASN A 445 7.33 -15.91 -3.64
C ASN A 445 6.52 -16.12 -4.92
N LEU A 446 5.71 -17.17 -4.93
CA LEU A 446 4.92 -17.50 -6.11
C LEU A 446 3.66 -16.63 -6.20
N ILE A 447 2.94 -16.42 -5.09
CA ILE A 447 1.59 -15.83 -5.09
C ILE A 447 1.32 -15.00 -3.82
N ASN A 448 0.79 -13.79 -3.93
CA ASN A 448 0.25 -13.10 -2.77
C ASN A 448 -1.15 -13.61 -2.39
N GLU A 449 -1.37 -13.86 -1.10
CA GLU A 449 -2.69 -14.12 -0.50
C GLU A 449 -3.54 -15.19 -1.22
N PHE A 450 -2.97 -16.37 -1.46
CA PHE A 450 -3.70 -17.44 -2.12
C PHE A 450 -4.75 -18.13 -1.22
N GLY A 451 -5.94 -17.54 -1.19
CA GLY A 451 -7.11 -18.02 -0.44
C GLY A 451 -8.33 -18.37 -1.30
N GLY A 452 -9.52 -18.36 -0.69
CA GLY A 452 -10.80 -18.47 -1.40
C GLY A 452 -11.07 -19.79 -2.12
N ARG A 453 -11.92 -19.77 -3.15
CA ARG A 453 -12.36 -20.97 -3.90
C ARG A 453 -11.20 -21.74 -4.53
N LEU A 454 -10.23 -21.05 -5.12
CA LEU A 454 -9.11 -21.69 -5.82
C LEU A 454 -8.18 -22.43 -4.85
N SER A 455 -8.00 -21.93 -3.63
CA SER A 455 -7.20 -22.64 -2.60
C SER A 455 -7.81 -23.97 -2.16
N ARG A 456 -9.11 -24.19 -2.40
CA ARG A 456 -9.82 -25.43 -2.09
C ARG A 456 -9.71 -26.47 -3.21
N ASP A 457 -9.28 -26.08 -4.41
CA ASP A 457 -9.05 -26.97 -5.54
C ASP A 457 -7.70 -27.68 -5.40
N LYS A 458 -7.72 -28.88 -4.80
CA LYS A 458 -6.50 -29.63 -4.50
C LYS A 458 -5.70 -30.05 -5.74
N GLU A 459 -6.34 -30.24 -6.90
CA GLU A 459 -5.61 -30.54 -8.12
C GLU A 459 -4.84 -29.30 -8.61
N LEU A 460 -5.49 -28.14 -8.62
CA LEU A 460 -4.83 -26.88 -8.97
C LEU A 460 -3.68 -26.56 -8.00
N VAL A 461 -3.90 -26.74 -6.70
CA VAL A 461 -2.85 -26.57 -5.69
C VAL A 461 -1.67 -27.49 -5.97
N ALA A 462 -1.90 -28.78 -6.21
CA ALA A 462 -0.83 -29.72 -6.53
C ALA A 462 -0.03 -29.29 -7.77
N LYS A 463 -0.69 -28.82 -8.83
CA LYS A 463 -0.02 -28.27 -10.03
C LYS A 463 0.85 -27.06 -9.68
N ARG A 464 0.34 -26.11 -8.88
CA ARG A 464 1.10 -24.91 -8.48
C ARG A 464 2.25 -25.21 -7.52
N MET A 465 2.13 -26.24 -6.69
CA MET A 465 3.25 -26.72 -5.87
C MET A 465 4.36 -27.31 -6.75
N ASN A 466 4.00 -28.04 -7.81
CA ASN A 466 4.98 -28.50 -8.79
C ASN A 466 5.63 -27.33 -9.56
N ASP A 467 4.84 -26.31 -9.94
CA ASP A 467 5.35 -25.07 -10.54
C ASP A 467 6.41 -24.41 -9.63
N MET A 468 6.15 -24.34 -8.31
CA MET A 468 7.10 -23.86 -7.30
C MET A 468 8.38 -24.70 -7.27
N CYS A 469 8.26 -26.03 -7.21
CA CYS A 469 9.42 -26.93 -7.22
C CYS A 469 10.28 -26.75 -8.49
N GLU A 470 9.65 -26.63 -9.66
CA GLU A 470 10.33 -26.41 -10.92
C GLU A 470 11.06 -25.06 -10.95
N ALA A 471 10.45 -24.01 -10.38
CA ALA A 471 11.10 -22.70 -10.26
C ALA A 471 12.26 -22.72 -9.27
N HIS A 472 12.12 -23.38 -8.12
CA HIS A 472 13.20 -23.53 -7.14
C HIS A 472 14.39 -24.31 -7.73
N ALA A 473 14.14 -25.30 -8.59
CA ALA A 473 15.22 -26.02 -9.28
C ALA A 473 16.08 -25.14 -10.21
N VAL A 474 15.55 -24.00 -10.69
CA VAL A 474 16.31 -23.01 -11.50
C VAL A 474 17.34 -22.24 -10.65
N ASP A 475 17.04 -22.05 -9.36
CA ASP A 475 17.91 -21.42 -8.37
C ASP A 475 17.68 -22.04 -6.98
N PRO A 476 18.39 -23.12 -6.65
CA PRO A 476 18.22 -23.79 -5.36
C PRO A 476 18.87 -22.99 -4.22
N SER A 477 19.50 -21.83 -4.44
CA SER A 477 20.25 -21.13 -3.39
C SER A 477 19.42 -20.16 -2.54
N ARG A 478 18.10 -20.09 -2.78
CA ARG A 478 17.19 -19.13 -2.11
C ARG A 478 16.00 -19.84 -1.49
N ILE A 479 15.41 -19.17 -0.50
CA ILE A 479 14.11 -19.58 0.03
C ILE A 479 13.05 -19.29 -1.04
N MET A 480 12.14 -20.23 -1.24
CA MET A 480 10.96 -20.02 -2.09
C MET A 480 9.70 -20.30 -1.28
N THR A 481 8.77 -19.34 -1.24
CA THR A 481 7.47 -19.48 -0.60
C THR A 481 6.36 -19.65 -1.63
N PHE A 482 5.36 -20.46 -1.31
CA PHE A 482 4.20 -20.66 -2.16
C PHE A 482 3.27 -19.45 -2.12
N THR A 483 3.00 -18.95 -0.92
CA THR A 483 2.19 -17.75 -0.78
C THR A 483 2.60 -16.90 0.42
N SER A 484 2.30 -15.61 0.33
CA SER A 484 2.37 -14.68 1.45
C SER A 484 0.96 -14.46 2.01
N GLY A 485 0.81 -14.65 3.32
CA GLY A 485 -0.47 -14.58 4.03
C GLY A 485 -1.25 -15.90 4.13
N TRP A 486 -2.38 -15.84 4.85
CA TRP A 486 -3.30 -16.95 5.13
C TRP A 486 -2.77 -18.14 5.96
N ALA A 487 -1.63 -18.04 6.65
CA ALA A 487 -1.30 -19.00 7.69
C ALA A 487 -2.28 -18.86 8.87
N GLY A 488 -2.95 -19.95 9.24
CA GLY A 488 -4.05 -19.94 10.19
C GLY A 488 -3.67 -20.47 11.57
N SER A 489 -3.08 -21.66 11.62
CA SER A 489 -2.80 -22.37 12.88
C SER A 489 -1.31 -22.48 13.12
N GLU A 490 -0.83 -22.07 14.28
CA GLU A 490 0.56 -22.34 14.68
C GLU A 490 0.83 -23.86 14.65
N ASP A 491 2.01 -24.26 14.20
CA ASP A 491 2.49 -25.64 14.24
C ASP A 491 1.70 -26.71 13.44
N LYS A 492 0.74 -26.32 12.60
CA LYS A 492 0.05 -27.23 11.67
C LYS A 492 0.63 -27.17 10.26
N GLU A 493 0.50 -28.29 9.55
CA GLU A 493 0.72 -28.33 8.11
C GLU A 493 -0.43 -27.64 7.38
N GLU A 494 -0.11 -26.67 6.52
CA GLU A 494 -1.07 -25.92 5.74
C GLU A 494 -0.50 -25.62 4.35
N ASP A 495 -1.36 -25.55 3.32
CA ASP A 495 -0.93 -25.16 1.97
C ASP A 495 -0.33 -23.75 1.95
N SER A 496 -0.89 -22.82 2.74
CA SER A 496 -0.41 -21.43 2.84
C SER A 496 0.97 -21.28 3.46
N LYS A 497 1.47 -22.33 4.13
CA LYS A 497 2.81 -22.36 4.74
C LYS A 497 3.85 -23.06 3.87
N ALA A 498 3.47 -23.41 2.63
CA ALA A 498 4.35 -24.17 1.78
C ALA A 498 5.61 -23.36 1.41
N HIS A 499 6.79 -23.96 1.60
CA HIS A 499 8.06 -23.32 1.30
C HIS A 499 9.17 -24.35 1.02
N MET A 500 10.25 -23.89 0.41
CA MET A 500 11.48 -24.64 0.17
C MET A 500 12.67 -23.86 0.72
N LEU A 501 13.63 -24.58 1.31
CA LEU A 501 14.84 -24.01 1.89
C LEU A 501 16.01 -24.10 0.90
N PRO A 502 17.04 -23.24 1.03
CA PRO A 502 18.20 -23.27 0.16
C PRO A 502 18.89 -24.65 0.13
N PHE A 503 19.11 -25.17 -1.07
CA PHE A 503 19.66 -26.49 -1.44
C PHE A 503 18.85 -27.68 -0.96
N ASP A 504 17.62 -27.46 -0.51
CA ASP A 504 16.70 -28.51 -0.12
C ASP A 504 15.61 -28.69 -1.19
N THR A 505 15.40 -29.92 -1.64
CA THR A 505 14.35 -30.26 -2.60
C THR A 505 13.03 -30.61 -1.91
N THR A 506 13.00 -30.61 -0.58
CA THR A 506 11.80 -30.87 0.23
C THR A 506 10.86 -29.68 0.19
N LEU A 507 9.60 -29.95 -0.16
CA LEU A 507 8.50 -29.00 0.00
C LEU A 507 7.92 -29.15 1.40
N TYR A 508 8.22 -28.19 2.27
CA TYR A 508 7.67 -28.11 3.62
C TYR A 508 6.30 -27.46 3.60
N ARG A 509 5.44 -27.81 4.59
CA ARG A 509 4.11 -27.21 4.79
C ARG A 509 3.92 -26.69 6.21
N LYS A 510 4.98 -26.67 7.00
CA LYS A 510 5.06 -26.27 8.40
C LYS A 510 6.44 -25.68 8.64
N GLY A 511 6.56 -24.70 9.52
CA GLY A 511 7.84 -24.02 9.81
C GLY A 511 7.92 -22.59 9.28
N TRP A 512 6.90 -22.14 8.56
CA TRP A 512 6.76 -20.78 8.05
C TRP A 512 5.35 -20.29 8.36
N HIS A 513 5.21 -19.18 9.07
CA HIS A 513 3.91 -18.64 9.50
C HIS A 513 3.81 -17.18 9.08
N ASP A 514 3.15 -16.94 7.96
CA ASP A 514 2.89 -15.60 7.43
C ASP A 514 1.40 -15.28 7.44
N ASN A 515 1.01 -14.21 8.13
CA ASN A 515 -0.36 -13.74 8.19
C ASN A 515 -0.43 -12.22 8.05
N HIS A 516 -1.55 -11.76 7.48
CA HIS A 516 -1.77 -10.36 7.15
C HIS A 516 -2.84 -9.75 8.05
N ARG A 517 -2.66 -8.47 8.39
CA ARG A 517 -3.67 -7.61 9.01
C ARG A 517 -3.59 -6.24 8.35
N ALA A 518 -3.91 -6.23 7.05
CA ALA A 518 -3.94 -5.00 6.25
C ALA A 518 -4.96 -3.97 6.79
N GLY A 519 -5.99 -4.41 7.53
CA GLY A 519 -6.91 -3.53 8.24
C GLY A 519 -6.35 -3.02 9.58
N GLY A 520 -6.81 -1.85 10.01
CA GLY A 520 -6.44 -1.30 11.31
C GLY A 520 -7.15 0.03 11.58
N PRO A 521 -7.06 0.54 12.82
CA PRO A 521 -7.51 1.87 13.14
C PRO A 521 -6.70 2.91 12.39
N GLU A 522 -7.35 4.04 12.18
CA GLU A 522 -6.80 5.20 11.48
C GLU A 522 -5.55 5.76 12.18
N THR A 523 -5.41 5.45 13.47
CA THR A 523 -4.35 5.87 14.38
C THR A 523 -4.01 4.74 15.36
N TRP A 524 -2.89 4.84 16.08
CA TRP A 524 -2.64 3.95 17.22
C TRP A 524 -3.77 4.05 18.26
N VAL A 525 -4.16 2.90 18.84
CA VAL A 525 -5.14 2.81 19.92
C VAL A 525 -4.51 2.19 21.16
N GLU A 526 -4.84 2.73 22.32
CA GLU A 526 -4.30 2.32 23.62
C GLU A 526 -4.55 0.83 23.92
N ASN A 527 -5.68 0.29 23.44
CA ASN A 527 -6.04 -1.11 23.62
C ASN A 527 -5.13 -2.11 22.89
N TYR A 528 -4.19 -1.65 22.07
CA TYR A 528 -3.22 -2.53 21.42
C TYR A 528 -2.12 -3.01 22.34
N TYR A 529 -1.94 -2.36 23.49
CA TYR A 529 -1.00 -2.78 24.50
C TYR A 529 -1.58 -2.59 25.90
N LYS A 530 -1.95 -3.69 26.55
CA LYS A 530 -2.38 -3.74 27.96
C LYS A 530 -1.43 -4.53 28.86
N GLY A 531 -0.39 -5.14 28.27
CA GLY A 531 0.74 -5.71 28.98
C GLY A 531 1.54 -6.68 28.10
N PRO A 532 2.54 -7.39 28.66
CA PRO A 532 3.45 -8.24 27.89
C PRO A 532 2.76 -9.30 27.03
N LYS A 533 1.68 -9.91 27.54
CA LYS A 533 0.90 -10.95 26.86
C LYS A 533 -0.45 -10.46 26.31
N ASP A 534 -0.88 -9.27 26.71
CA ASP A 534 -2.07 -8.60 26.17
C ASP A 534 -1.61 -7.47 25.26
N ASN A 535 -1.11 -7.89 24.10
CA ASN A 535 -0.48 -7.05 23.09
C ASN A 535 -0.90 -7.58 21.72
N ILE A 536 -1.35 -6.69 20.83
CA ILE A 536 -1.77 -7.05 19.48
C ILE A 536 -0.68 -7.79 18.69
N MET A 537 0.59 -7.54 19.00
CA MET A 537 1.76 -8.17 18.39
C MET A 537 2.30 -9.40 19.10
N TYR A 538 1.73 -9.77 20.25
CA TYR A 538 2.14 -10.96 20.95
C TYR A 538 1.84 -12.22 20.12
N THR A 539 2.77 -13.16 20.13
CA THR A 539 2.62 -14.52 19.61
C THR A 539 3.36 -15.47 20.54
N GLY A 540 2.94 -16.73 20.60
CA GLY A 540 3.70 -17.81 21.25
C GLY A 540 4.53 -18.62 20.26
N ASN A 541 4.46 -18.32 18.97
CA ASN A 541 5.10 -19.09 17.91
C ASN A 541 6.61 -18.90 17.94
N ARG A 542 7.32 -19.90 18.45
CA ARG A 542 8.79 -19.98 18.39
C ARG A 542 9.27 -21.03 17.40
N THR A 543 8.39 -21.92 16.96
CA THR A 543 8.76 -23.11 16.20
C THR A 543 8.75 -22.88 14.70
N GLU A 544 8.15 -21.78 14.24
CA GLU A 544 8.05 -21.39 12.84
C GLU A 544 8.66 -20.00 12.65
N VAL A 545 9.20 -19.72 11.47
CA VAL A 545 9.54 -18.34 11.08
C VAL A 545 8.24 -17.54 11.13
N PHE A 546 8.17 -16.51 11.97
CA PHE A 546 6.95 -15.76 12.20
C PHE A 546 6.98 -14.40 11.51
N LEU A 547 6.13 -14.25 10.49
CA LEU A 547 6.03 -13.06 9.66
C LEU A 547 4.66 -12.40 9.81
N ARG A 548 4.70 -11.07 9.80
CA ARG A 548 3.55 -10.23 9.48
C ARG A 548 3.74 -9.66 8.08
N GLY A 549 3.25 -10.37 7.06
CA GLY A 549 3.52 -10.10 5.63
C GLY A 549 2.86 -8.83 5.07
N GLU A 550 1.79 -8.33 5.71
CA GLU A 550 1.19 -7.03 5.41
C GLU A 550 0.43 -6.48 6.63
N GLU A 551 0.87 -5.33 7.16
CA GLU A 551 0.29 -4.73 8.37
C GLU A 551 -0.11 -3.27 8.19
N GLY A 552 -1.35 -2.93 8.60
CA GLY A 552 -1.78 -1.56 8.90
C GLY A 552 -1.83 -0.60 7.70
N ALA A 553 -2.73 -0.83 6.75
CA ALA A 553 -2.91 0.05 5.60
C ALA A 553 -3.57 1.38 6.04
N ILE A 554 -2.76 2.43 6.31
CA ILE A 554 -3.26 3.73 6.78
C ILE A 554 -3.04 4.79 5.70
N SER A 555 -4.14 5.22 5.07
CA SER A 555 -4.11 6.26 4.05
C SER A 555 -3.85 7.66 4.61
N THR A 556 -2.84 8.33 4.04
CA THR A 556 -2.45 9.72 4.37
C THR A 556 -2.08 10.47 3.09
N PRO A 557 -2.17 11.80 3.05
CA PRO A 557 -1.88 12.54 1.81
C PRO A 557 -0.40 12.42 1.42
N PRO A 558 -0.09 12.32 0.11
CA PRO A 558 1.28 12.46 -0.40
C PRO A 558 1.88 13.84 -0.10
N ARG A 559 3.19 14.00 -0.34
CA ARG A 559 3.88 15.30 -0.24
C ARG A 559 3.60 16.15 -1.47
N ILE A 560 2.33 16.45 -1.71
CA ILE A 560 1.79 17.05 -2.94
C ILE A 560 2.49 18.33 -3.37
N GLN A 561 2.97 19.15 -2.43
CA GLN A 561 3.74 20.35 -2.75
C GLN A 561 5.09 19.98 -3.36
N LEU A 562 5.85 19.06 -2.75
CA LEU A 562 7.13 18.59 -3.29
C LEU A 562 6.98 17.87 -4.63
N ILE A 563 5.89 17.11 -4.81
CA ILE A 563 5.57 16.48 -6.08
C ILE A 563 5.36 17.54 -7.16
N ASN A 564 4.53 18.55 -6.88
CA ASN A 564 4.28 19.64 -7.82
C ASN A 564 5.58 20.41 -8.13
N ASP A 565 6.40 20.72 -7.13
CA ASP A 565 7.68 21.40 -7.31
C ASP A 565 8.60 20.61 -8.26
N GLU A 566 8.63 19.28 -8.15
CA GLU A 566 9.40 18.41 -9.03
C GLU A 566 8.84 18.37 -10.47
N VAL A 567 7.51 18.33 -10.63
CA VAL A 567 6.86 18.41 -11.94
C VAL A 567 7.16 19.76 -12.61
N GLU A 568 7.06 20.88 -11.89
CA GLU A 568 7.40 22.21 -12.41
C GLU A 568 8.89 22.36 -12.74
N ARG A 569 9.76 21.83 -11.88
CA ARG A 569 11.22 21.88 -12.08
C ARG A 569 11.68 21.10 -13.32
N THR A 570 11.07 19.94 -13.57
CA THR A 570 11.46 19.06 -14.67
C THR A 570 10.70 19.35 -15.97
N GLY A 571 9.51 19.94 -15.88
CA GLY A 571 8.58 20.09 -17.00
C GLY A 571 8.01 18.76 -17.51
N LYS A 572 8.26 17.65 -16.82
CA LYS A 572 7.79 16.32 -17.22
C LYS A 572 6.50 15.98 -16.48
N THR A 573 5.42 15.81 -17.23
CA THR A 573 4.13 15.37 -16.65
C THR A 573 3.99 13.86 -16.65
N GLY A 574 4.41 13.18 -17.71
CA GLY A 574 4.25 11.72 -17.82
C GLY A 574 2.81 11.25 -17.57
N TRP A 575 2.65 10.06 -16.99
CA TRP A 575 1.34 9.47 -16.71
C TRP A 575 0.58 10.08 -15.52
N ASP A 576 1.27 10.72 -14.57
CA ASP A 576 0.70 11.13 -13.28
C ASP A 576 0.83 12.63 -12.96
N GLY A 577 1.69 13.37 -13.66
CA GLY A 577 2.00 14.77 -13.31
C GLY A 577 0.82 15.74 -13.46
N LEU A 578 -0.04 15.55 -14.48
CA LEU A 578 -1.26 16.38 -14.62
C LEU A 578 -2.23 16.15 -13.47
N PHE A 579 -2.39 14.90 -13.04
CA PHE A 579 -3.16 14.54 -11.85
C PHE A 579 -2.62 15.26 -10.61
N TRP A 580 -1.31 15.18 -10.36
CA TRP A 580 -0.71 15.80 -9.17
C TRP A 580 -0.79 17.33 -9.18
N LYS A 581 -0.69 17.97 -10.34
CA LYS A 581 -0.92 19.43 -10.46
C LYS A 581 -2.36 19.80 -10.09
N SER A 582 -3.33 19.00 -10.53
CA SER A 582 -4.75 19.17 -10.18
C SER A 582 -4.97 19.04 -8.67
N GLN A 583 -4.39 18.01 -8.05
CA GLN A 583 -4.44 17.81 -6.59
C GLN A 583 -3.76 18.94 -5.80
N TYR A 584 -2.56 19.34 -6.22
CA TYR A 584 -1.83 20.44 -5.57
C TYR A 584 -2.63 21.75 -5.61
N LYS A 585 -3.28 22.06 -6.73
CA LYS A 585 -4.16 23.22 -6.84
C LYS A 585 -5.33 23.15 -5.85
N ALA A 586 -6.02 22.00 -5.77
CA ALA A 586 -7.16 21.83 -4.88
C ALA A 586 -6.77 22.03 -3.39
N PHE A 587 -5.65 21.45 -2.97
CA PHE A 587 -5.13 21.63 -1.62
C PHE A 587 -4.68 23.07 -1.34
N THR A 588 -3.99 23.70 -2.29
CA THR A 588 -3.54 25.09 -2.14
C THR A 588 -4.71 26.04 -2.00
N ASP A 589 -5.73 25.90 -2.86
CA ASP A 589 -6.96 26.69 -2.80
C ASP A 589 -7.64 26.52 -1.44
N TYR A 590 -7.77 25.29 -0.94
CA TYR A 590 -8.37 25.01 0.35
C TYR A 590 -7.53 25.57 1.51
N PHE A 591 -6.21 25.36 1.51
CA PHE A 591 -5.28 25.83 2.53
C PHE A 591 -5.30 27.36 2.69
N GLN A 592 -5.35 28.07 1.56
CA GLN A 592 -5.46 29.54 1.53
C GLN A 592 -6.85 30.01 1.96
N LYS A 593 -7.93 29.46 1.39
CA LYS A 593 -9.31 29.86 1.71
C LYS A 593 -9.67 29.65 3.19
N LYS A 594 -9.08 28.65 3.83
CA LYS A 594 -9.29 28.34 5.26
C LYS A 594 -8.28 28.99 6.19
N GLY A 595 -7.33 29.79 5.68
CA GLY A 595 -6.37 30.53 6.51
C GLY A 595 -5.45 29.64 7.34
N LEU A 596 -5.04 28.48 6.80
CA LEU A 596 -4.34 27.46 7.59
C LEU A 596 -2.85 27.76 7.84
N ALA A 597 -2.26 28.68 7.07
CA ALA A 597 -0.82 28.98 7.15
C ALA A 597 -0.35 29.45 8.53
N SER A 598 -1.17 30.20 9.27
CA SER A 598 -0.81 30.70 10.61
C SER A 598 -0.69 29.60 11.67
N HIS A 599 -1.28 28.43 11.42
CA HIS A 599 -1.32 27.31 12.37
C HIS A 599 -0.38 26.18 11.97
N PHE A 600 -0.27 25.91 10.67
CA PHE A 600 0.49 24.77 10.16
C PHE A 600 1.77 25.17 9.42
N GLY A 601 2.00 26.46 9.16
CA GLY A 601 3.12 26.93 8.34
C GLY A 601 2.84 26.72 6.85
N THR A 602 3.40 25.65 6.27
CA THR A 602 3.25 25.33 4.85
C THR A 602 2.24 24.21 4.59
N LEU A 603 1.82 24.05 3.33
CA LEU A 603 1.01 22.90 2.92
C LEU A 603 1.77 21.58 3.11
N ASP A 604 3.09 21.60 2.87
CA ASP A 604 3.97 20.47 3.12
C ASP A 604 4.00 20.07 4.61
N ASP A 605 4.06 21.05 5.53
CA ASP A 605 4.02 20.79 6.97
C ASP A 605 2.70 20.14 7.42
N LEU A 606 1.58 20.61 6.88
CA LEU A 606 0.26 20.04 7.15
C LEU A 606 0.17 18.59 6.65
N THR A 607 0.57 18.33 5.40
CA THR A 607 0.54 16.96 4.83
C THR A 607 1.48 16.01 5.56
N ARG A 608 2.67 16.50 5.96
CA ARG A 608 3.61 15.75 6.79
C ARG A 608 3.03 15.42 8.17
N SER A 609 2.36 16.37 8.82
CA SER A 609 1.69 16.13 10.11
C SER A 609 0.63 15.03 10.03
N MET A 610 -0.18 15.01 8.96
CA MET A 610 -1.13 13.92 8.73
C MET A 610 -0.43 12.57 8.52
N ALA A 611 0.67 12.53 7.78
CA ALA A 611 1.41 11.30 7.56
C ALA A 611 2.13 10.76 8.81
N ASN A 612 2.45 11.61 9.79
CA ASN A 612 3.03 11.16 11.07
C ASN A 612 2.14 10.17 11.81
N VAL A 613 0.80 10.26 11.65
CA VAL A 613 -0.16 9.30 12.23
C VAL A 613 0.14 7.87 11.78
N SER A 614 0.39 7.67 10.48
CA SER A 614 0.77 6.36 9.93
C SER A 614 2.14 5.90 10.45
N PHE A 615 3.11 6.82 10.53
CA PHE A 615 4.46 6.49 10.99
C PHE A 615 4.49 6.10 12.47
N GLU A 616 3.72 6.77 13.32
CA GLU A 616 3.59 6.42 14.75
C GLU A 616 2.86 5.10 14.94
N HIS A 617 1.75 4.88 14.21
CA HIS A 617 1.04 3.60 14.25
C HIS A 617 1.95 2.44 13.84
N GLN A 618 2.63 2.55 12.70
CA GLN A 618 3.53 1.53 12.20
C GLN A 618 4.74 1.32 13.13
N GLY A 619 5.33 2.42 13.61
CA GLY A 619 6.46 2.39 14.53
C GLY A 619 6.16 1.63 15.82
N ARG A 620 5.03 1.93 16.47
CA ARG A 620 4.60 1.23 17.70
C ARG A 620 4.24 -0.24 17.47
N ARG A 621 3.70 -0.58 16.29
CA ARG A 621 3.48 -1.98 15.89
C ARG A 621 4.80 -2.74 15.71
N ILE A 622 5.78 -2.12 15.07
CA ILE A 622 7.14 -2.67 14.93
C ILE A 622 7.78 -2.87 16.30
N GLU A 623 7.72 -1.87 17.19
CA GLU A 623 8.20 -1.96 18.58
C GLU A 623 7.55 -3.14 19.32
N GLY A 624 6.22 -3.25 19.24
CA GLY A 624 5.44 -4.28 19.90
C GLY A 624 5.83 -5.71 19.50
N MET A 625 6.30 -5.91 18.27
CA MET A 625 6.84 -7.20 17.79
C MET A 625 8.30 -7.40 18.21
N ARG A 626 9.14 -6.36 18.10
CA ARG A 626 10.58 -6.40 18.42
C ARG A 626 10.86 -6.67 19.88
N MET A 627 10.08 -6.08 20.79
CA MET A 627 10.31 -6.18 22.23
C MET A 627 10.06 -7.58 22.80
N GLN A 628 9.33 -8.44 22.07
CA GLN A 628 8.97 -9.79 22.51
C GLN A 628 10.02 -10.85 22.21
N ASN A 629 11.02 -10.56 21.36
CA ASN A 629 12.05 -11.51 20.90
C ASN A 629 11.56 -12.66 20.01
N LEU A 630 10.31 -12.63 19.53
CA LEU A 630 9.66 -13.74 18.82
C LEU A 630 9.38 -13.50 17.34
N GLY A 631 9.31 -12.24 16.90
CA GLY A 631 9.02 -11.93 15.50
C GLY A 631 10.26 -11.98 14.60
N ASP A 632 10.10 -12.52 13.38
CA ASP A 632 11.17 -12.62 12.39
C ASP A 632 11.04 -11.61 11.26
N ALA A 633 9.82 -11.24 10.86
CA ALA A 633 9.60 -10.23 9.83
C ALA A 633 8.35 -9.38 10.07
N TYR A 634 8.48 -8.07 9.85
CA TYR A 634 7.36 -7.14 9.82
C TYR A 634 7.35 -6.38 8.49
N MET A 635 6.22 -6.41 7.78
CA MET A 635 6.05 -5.76 6.50
C MET A 635 4.91 -4.72 6.58
N VAL A 636 5.27 -3.44 6.43
CA VAL A 636 4.30 -2.35 6.32
C VAL A 636 3.48 -2.53 5.04
N ASN A 637 2.15 -2.44 5.15
CA ASN A 637 1.29 -2.36 3.97
C ASN A 637 1.49 -0.99 3.29
N GLY A 638 2.21 -1.01 2.16
CA GLY A 638 2.48 0.14 1.30
C GLY A 638 3.86 0.78 1.52
N TRP A 639 4.73 0.66 0.52
CA TRP A 639 5.94 1.47 0.36
C TRP A 639 5.54 2.81 -0.28
N GLU A 640 5.19 2.83 -1.56
CA GLU A 640 4.75 4.03 -2.27
C GLU A 640 3.22 4.21 -2.31
N ALA A 641 2.78 5.46 -2.22
CA ALA A 641 1.41 5.88 -2.53
C ALA A 641 1.30 6.28 -4.01
N MET A 642 0.18 5.93 -4.65
CA MET A 642 -0.06 6.15 -6.08
C MET A 642 -1.39 6.89 -6.34
N PRO A 643 -1.56 7.54 -7.51
CA PRO A 643 -2.72 8.39 -7.80
C PRO A 643 -4.10 7.74 -7.69
N TYR A 644 -4.25 6.46 -8.07
CA TYR A 644 -5.56 5.91 -8.40
C TYR A 644 -6.15 4.91 -7.39
N ASP A 645 -5.34 4.33 -6.49
CA ASP A 645 -5.84 3.26 -5.63
C ASP A 645 -5.09 3.16 -4.30
N ASN A 646 -3.81 2.77 -4.28
CA ASN A 646 -3.10 2.63 -3.02
C ASN A 646 -2.59 3.96 -2.45
N HIS A 647 -3.14 4.36 -1.30
CA HIS A 647 -2.74 5.58 -0.59
C HIS A 647 -2.10 5.32 0.79
N SER A 648 -1.92 4.05 1.18
CA SER A 648 -1.32 3.64 2.47
C SER A 648 0.21 3.74 2.51
N GLY A 649 0.86 4.00 1.37
CA GLY A 649 2.31 4.08 1.27
C GLY A 649 2.96 5.01 2.31
N ILE A 650 4.10 4.60 2.87
CA ILE A 650 4.90 5.42 3.79
C ILE A 650 5.78 6.45 3.06
N VAL A 651 5.99 6.28 1.76
CA VAL A 651 6.57 7.29 0.86
C VAL A 651 5.56 7.67 -0.23
N ASP A 652 5.75 8.84 -0.84
CA ASP A 652 5.02 9.20 -2.06
C ASP A 652 5.62 8.53 -3.31
N ILE A 653 4.98 8.73 -4.47
CA ILE A 653 5.46 8.16 -5.73
C ILE A 653 6.88 8.62 -6.10
N TYR A 654 7.30 9.81 -5.68
CA TYR A 654 8.67 10.32 -5.83
C TYR A 654 9.63 9.85 -4.72
N ARG A 655 9.22 8.90 -3.88
CA ARG A 655 9.99 8.33 -2.76
C ARG A 655 10.39 9.36 -1.70
N ASN A 656 9.63 10.45 -1.55
CA ASN A 656 9.76 11.29 -0.37
C ASN A 656 9.04 10.63 0.81
N PRO A 657 9.64 10.55 2.00
CA PRO A 657 8.90 10.19 3.22
C PRO A 657 7.68 11.09 3.38
N LYS A 658 6.50 10.48 3.53
CA LYS A 658 5.27 11.23 3.74
C LYS A 658 5.27 11.87 5.13
N GLY A 659 5.67 11.12 6.17
CA GLY A 659 5.86 11.63 7.52
C GLY A 659 7.30 12.07 7.81
N ASP A 660 7.54 12.52 9.04
CA ASP A 660 8.88 12.74 9.58
C ASP A 660 9.60 11.39 9.72
N ALA A 661 10.62 11.21 8.87
CA ALA A 661 11.41 9.98 8.84
C ALA A 661 12.03 9.59 10.20
N SER A 662 12.25 10.56 11.10
CA SER A 662 12.80 10.28 12.44
C SER A 662 11.88 9.43 13.31
N ILE A 663 10.56 9.47 13.08
CA ILE A 663 9.57 8.67 13.82
C ILE A 663 9.78 7.18 13.55
N LEU A 664 9.73 6.75 12.28
CA LEU A 664 9.97 5.34 11.94
C LEU A 664 11.42 4.92 12.21
N ALA A 665 12.39 5.81 11.94
CA ALA A 665 13.79 5.53 12.24
C ALA A 665 13.99 5.24 13.73
N TYR A 666 13.31 5.97 14.62
CA TYR A 666 13.38 5.75 16.07
C TYR A 666 12.99 4.32 16.46
N TYR A 667 11.82 3.85 16.01
CA TYR A 667 11.32 2.50 16.32
C TYR A 667 12.10 1.38 15.61
N ASN A 668 12.85 1.70 14.55
CA ASN A 668 13.69 0.78 13.80
C ASN A 668 15.16 0.76 14.25
N GLN A 669 15.55 1.58 15.23
CA GLN A 669 16.91 1.60 15.77
C GLN A 669 17.35 0.21 16.25
N PRO A 670 18.61 -0.18 16.05
CA PRO A 670 19.10 -1.50 16.45
C PRO A 670 19.27 -1.65 17.97
N LEU A 671 19.33 -0.55 18.74
CA LEU A 671 19.44 -0.58 20.19
C LEU A 671 18.70 0.62 20.80
N TYR A 672 17.65 0.37 21.58
CA TYR A 672 16.90 1.40 22.31
C TYR A 672 16.06 0.78 23.43
N VAL A 673 15.51 1.62 24.31
CA VAL A 673 14.53 1.19 25.33
C VAL A 673 13.13 1.37 24.76
N ALA A 674 12.35 0.31 24.64
CA ALA A 674 10.94 0.42 24.33
C ALA A 674 10.18 0.73 25.62
N VAL A 675 9.55 1.90 25.66
CA VAL A 675 8.75 2.40 26.79
C VAL A 675 7.29 2.19 26.39
N ALA A 676 6.62 1.23 27.01
CA ALA A 676 5.30 0.79 26.58
C ALA A 676 4.24 1.16 27.63
N SER A 677 3.52 2.26 27.41
CA SER A 677 2.44 2.69 28.31
C SER A 677 1.18 1.85 28.08
N ARG A 678 0.60 1.30 29.16
CA ARG A 678 -0.68 0.56 29.13
C ARG A 678 -1.91 1.48 29.08
N ASN A 679 -1.72 2.71 29.53
CA ASN A 679 -2.66 3.80 29.40
C ASN A 679 -1.93 5.10 29.00
N GLN A 680 -2.42 5.75 27.96
CA GLN A 680 -1.82 6.91 27.32
C GLN A 680 -2.66 8.18 27.48
N VAL A 681 -3.91 8.05 27.94
CA VAL A 681 -4.73 9.19 28.32
C VAL A 681 -5.09 9.10 29.79
N VAL A 682 -4.78 10.15 30.55
CA VAL A 682 -4.96 10.20 32.00
C VAL A 682 -5.81 11.40 32.39
N LYS A 683 -6.90 11.17 33.13
CA LYS A 683 -7.64 12.25 33.80
C LYS A 683 -6.85 12.74 35.01
N LEU A 684 -6.68 14.05 35.16
CA LEU A 684 -5.98 14.63 36.29
C LEU A 684 -6.83 14.70 37.57
N PRO A 685 -6.23 14.48 38.76
CA PRO A 685 -4.93 13.82 38.98
C PRO A 685 -5.02 12.31 38.72
N GLY A 686 -3.93 11.69 38.27
CA GLY A 686 -3.90 10.25 37.97
C GLY A 686 -2.49 9.69 37.79
N SER A 687 -2.40 8.51 37.18
CA SER A 687 -1.14 7.82 36.91
C SER A 687 -1.17 7.08 35.57
N ALA A 688 0.02 6.84 35.00
CA ALA A 688 0.20 5.95 33.86
C ALA A 688 0.96 4.68 34.31
N ILE A 689 0.55 3.53 33.81
CA ILE A 689 1.22 2.25 34.03
C ILE A 689 2.09 1.95 32.81
N VAL A 690 3.38 1.68 33.04
CA VAL A 690 4.39 1.59 31.99
C VAL A 690 5.24 0.34 32.16
N ASP A 691 5.50 -0.34 31.06
CA ASP A 691 6.45 -1.44 30.96
C ASP A 691 7.70 -0.98 30.19
N PHE A 692 8.87 -1.49 30.56
CA PHE A 692 10.15 -1.13 29.97
C PHE A 692 10.83 -2.37 29.41
N TYR A 693 11.14 -2.33 28.12
CA TYR A 693 11.87 -3.38 27.41
C TYR A 693 13.15 -2.82 26.83
N ILE A 694 14.14 -3.67 26.59
CA ILE A 694 15.26 -3.36 25.70
C ILE A 694 15.03 -4.06 24.35
N VAL A 695 15.25 -3.31 23.28
CA VAL A 695 15.47 -3.87 21.94
C VAL A 695 16.96 -3.82 21.65
N ASN A 696 17.59 -4.94 21.31
CA ASN A 696 19.03 -5.14 21.40
C ASN A 696 19.64 -6.01 20.27
N GLU A 697 19.76 -5.43 19.07
CA GLU A 697 20.50 -6.02 17.94
C GLU A 697 22.01 -5.71 18.00
N LYS A 698 22.49 -5.09 19.09
CA LYS A 698 23.89 -4.67 19.28
C LYS A 698 24.65 -5.46 20.35
N ASN A 699 24.02 -6.47 20.94
CA ASN A 699 24.63 -7.33 21.97
C ASN A 699 25.13 -6.54 23.20
N LEU A 700 24.36 -5.54 23.64
CA LEU A 700 24.54 -4.95 24.97
C LEU A 700 24.25 -6.03 26.03
N LYS A 701 25.07 -6.18 27.06
CA LYS A 701 24.92 -7.27 28.05
C LYS A 701 25.43 -6.91 29.43
N GLY A 702 24.94 -7.61 30.44
CA GLY A 702 25.34 -7.46 31.84
C GLY A 702 24.49 -6.46 32.62
N ASN A 703 24.97 -6.11 33.80
CA ASN A 703 24.25 -5.26 34.75
C ASN A 703 24.32 -3.79 34.35
N HIS A 704 23.17 -3.10 34.41
CA HIS A 704 23.01 -1.70 34.09
C HIS A 704 22.01 -1.04 35.06
N ILE A 705 21.90 0.28 35.00
CA ILE A 705 20.86 1.05 35.68
C ILE A 705 19.86 1.52 34.64
N LEU A 706 18.58 1.20 34.84
CA LEU A 706 17.45 1.80 34.14
C LEU A 706 17.00 3.05 34.91
N GLU A 707 17.28 4.23 34.37
CA GLU A 707 16.79 5.52 34.88
C GLU A 707 15.50 5.91 34.14
N ILE A 708 14.42 6.08 34.88
CA ILE A 708 13.11 6.50 34.40
C ILE A 708 12.86 7.93 34.85
N LYS A 709 12.47 8.82 33.94
CA LYS A 709 12.09 10.20 34.23
C LYS A 709 10.74 10.53 33.60
N VAL A 710 9.90 11.27 34.31
CA VAL A 710 8.69 11.87 33.71
C VAL A 710 8.89 13.37 33.59
N ILE A 711 8.74 13.88 32.37
CA ILE A 711 8.80 15.30 32.04
C ILE A 711 7.38 15.81 31.85
N ALA A 712 7.01 16.81 32.64
CA ALA A 712 5.72 17.49 32.54
C ALA A 712 5.66 18.43 31.32
N PRO A 713 4.46 18.90 30.91
CA PRO A 713 4.30 19.77 29.75
C PRO A 713 5.07 21.10 29.79
N ASP A 714 5.51 21.54 30.98
CA ASP A 714 6.36 22.73 31.16
C ASP A 714 7.87 22.43 31.10
N GLY A 715 8.25 21.20 30.77
CA GLY A 715 9.63 20.75 30.65
C GLY A 715 10.28 20.32 31.97
N LYS A 716 9.56 20.38 33.11
CA LYS A 716 10.13 19.97 34.41
C LYS A 716 10.07 18.47 34.60
N VAL A 717 11.12 17.91 35.18
CA VAL A 717 11.12 16.52 35.67
C VAL A 717 10.28 16.47 36.95
N VAL A 718 9.19 15.70 36.92
CA VAL A 718 8.24 15.56 38.04
C VAL A 718 8.29 14.19 38.73
N TYR A 719 9.00 13.25 38.13
CA TYR A 719 9.22 11.92 38.69
C TYR A 719 10.58 11.39 38.22
N THR A 720 11.27 10.66 39.10
CA THR A 720 12.49 9.92 38.75
C THR A 720 12.54 8.62 39.53
N ARG A 721 12.94 7.54 38.86
CA ARG A 721 13.16 6.23 39.47
C ARG A 721 14.36 5.56 38.83
N ASN A 722 15.19 4.90 39.64
CA ASN A 722 16.35 4.14 39.16
C ASN A 722 16.18 2.68 39.57
N GLU A 723 16.42 1.76 38.64
CA GLU A 723 16.34 0.32 38.88
C GLU A 723 17.57 -0.38 38.34
N LYS A 724 18.07 -1.39 39.06
CA LYS A 724 19.14 -2.26 38.54
C LYS A 724 18.52 -3.31 37.65
N VAL A 725 19.05 -3.45 36.44
CA VAL A 725 18.57 -4.40 35.43
C VAL A 725 19.74 -5.22 34.89
N SER A 726 19.47 -6.48 34.52
CA SER A 726 20.45 -7.35 33.85
C SER A 726 19.99 -7.61 32.42
N ILE A 727 20.82 -7.23 31.45
CA ILE A 727 20.56 -7.42 30.03
C ILE A 727 21.26 -8.69 29.55
N GLU A 728 20.54 -9.59 28.91
CA GLU A 728 21.07 -10.88 28.43
C GLU A 728 22.06 -10.71 27.26
N GLY A 729 21.66 -9.96 26.23
CA GLY A 729 22.44 -9.77 25.00
C GLY A 729 22.42 -11.01 24.09
N GLY A 730 23.47 -11.16 23.29
CA GLY A 730 23.61 -12.25 22.33
C GLY A 730 22.56 -12.20 21.22
N GLU A 731 21.77 -13.27 21.11
CA GLU A 731 20.65 -13.37 20.15
C GLU A 731 19.30 -12.95 20.75
N THR A 732 19.26 -12.48 22.00
CA THR A 732 18.05 -11.91 22.62
C THR A 732 17.87 -10.47 22.16
N PHE A 733 17.08 -10.29 21.08
CA PHE A 733 16.79 -8.99 20.48
C PHE A 733 15.72 -8.20 21.24
N GLY A 734 14.86 -8.85 22.03
CA GLY A 734 13.86 -8.21 22.86
C GLY A 734 13.88 -8.78 24.28
N GLN A 735 13.81 -7.93 25.31
CA GLN A 735 13.76 -8.39 26.70
C GLN A 735 12.96 -7.41 27.57
N LEU A 736 11.98 -7.92 28.33
CA LEU A 736 11.31 -7.16 29.39
C LEU A 736 12.29 -6.91 30.54
N LEU A 737 12.50 -5.64 30.89
CA LEU A 737 13.40 -5.24 31.96
C LEU A 737 12.66 -4.92 33.26
N LEU A 738 11.50 -4.25 33.15
CA LEU A 738 10.69 -3.83 34.28
C LEU A 738 9.23 -3.73 33.85
N GLU A 739 8.32 -4.22 34.69
CA GLU A 739 6.88 -4.30 34.38
C GLU A 739 6.06 -3.55 35.44
N ASN A 740 4.89 -3.05 35.05
CA ASN A 740 3.87 -2.44 35.91
C ASN A 740 4.40 -1.25 36.73
N VAL A 741 5.20 -0.38 36.11
CA VAL A 741 5.66 0.83 36.78
C VAL A 741 4.58 1.88 36.73
N GLU A 742 4.03 2.22 37.89
CA GLU A 742 3.11 3.34 38.02
C GLU A 742 3.90 4.66 38.12
N VAL A 743 3.64 5.58 37.20
CA VAL A 743 4.21 6.93 37.21
C VAL A 743 3.12 7.99 37.44
N PRO A 744 3.32 8.96 38.36
CA PRO A 744 2.31 9.95 38.69
C PRO A 744 2.19 11.02 37.58
N ILE A 745 0.94 11.37 37.24
CA ILE A 745 0.57 12.39 36.26
C ILE A 745 -0.35 13.39 36.95
N ASN A 746 0.23 14.41 37.61
CA ASN A 746 -0.49 15.25 38.57
C ASN A 746 -0.22 16.77 38.44
N ALA A 747 0.69 17.21 37.57
CA ALA A 747 1.17 18.60 37.60
C ALA A 747 0.23 19.60 36.89
N LYS A 748 -0.06 19.35 35.62
CA LYS A 748 -0.91 20.17 34.73
C LYS A 748 -1.40 19.40 33.50
N GLU A 749 -2.37 19.95 32.78
CA GLU A 749 -2.82 19.45 31.48
C GLU A 749 -1.73 19.52 30.41
N GLY A 750 -1.77 18.59 29.45
CA GLY A 750 -0.87 18.52 28.30
C GLY A 750 -0.13 17.18 28.19
N THR A 751 0.81 17.11 27.25
CA THR A 751 1.60 15.90 26.99
C THR A 751 2.76 15.76 27.96
N TYR A 752 2.81 14.64 28.67
CA TYR A 752 3.93 14.20 29.48
C TYR A 752 4.79 13.25 28.66
N ARG A 753 6.10 13.33 28.86
CA ARG A 753 7.06 12.42 28.23
C ARG A 753 7.72 11.54 29.29
N ILE A 754 7.60 10.23 29.13
CA ILE A 754 8.24 9.24 29.98
C ILE A 754 9.54 8.84 29.28
N LEU A 755 10.68 9.17 29.86
CA LEU A 755 12.01 8.83 29.35
C LEU A 755 12.58 7.64 30.11
N ALA A 756 13.33 6.80 29.40
CA ALA A 756 14.09 5.72 29.98
C ALA A 756 15.52 5.66 29.42
N ASP A 757 16.51 5.69 30.30
CA ASP A 757 17.93 5.60 29.95
C ASP A 757 18.53 4.33 30.58
N ILE A 758 19.22 3.52 29.78
CA ILE A 758 20.10 2.45 30.28
C ILE A 758 21.50 3.03 30.46
N LYS A 759 21.99 3.05 31.69
CA LYS A 759 23.31 3.58 32.05
C LYS A 759 24.26 2.47 32.49
N ALA A 760 25.50 2.55 32.03
CA ALA A 760 26.61 1.78 32.59
C ALA A 760 27.03 2.32 33.97
N ASP A 761 27.86 1.58 34.70
CA ASP A 761 28.34 1.96 36.04
C ASP A 761 29.04 3.32 36.08
N ASN A 762 29.68 3.71 34.96
CA ASN A 762 30.32 5.02 34.77
C ASN A 762 29.34 6.15 34.41
N GLN A 763 28.02 5.93 34.52
CA GLN A 763 26.93 6.84 34.16
C GLN A 763 26.78 7.15 32.66
N GLN A 764 27.52 6.45 31.78
CA GLN A 764 27.34 6.60 30.33
C GLN A 764 26.00 5.99 29.89
N ILE A 765 25.22 6.74 29.11
CA ILE A 765 23.97 6.24 28.50
C ILE A 765 24.33 5.29 27.34
N CYS A 766 23.88 4.04 27.45
CA CYS A 766 24.08 2.97 26.47
C CYS A 766 22.90 2.86 25.49
N ALA A 767 21.68 3.08 25.98
CA ALA A 767 20.45 3.06 25.21
C ALA A 767 19.45 4.03 25.85
N GLN A 768 18.57 4.62 25.05
CA GLN A 768 17.55 5.56 25.50
C GLN A 768 16.22 5.28 24.80
N GLY A 769 15.12 5.70 25.41
CA GLY A 769 13.77 5.49 24.90
C GLY A 769 12.77 6.45 25.53
N HIS A 770 11.61 6.56 24.91
CA HIS A 770 10.50 7.34 25.44
C HIS A 770 9.14 6.89 24.91
N ASP A 771 8.11 7.27 25.65
CA ASP A 771 6.71 7.29 25.22
C ASP A 771 6.00 8.53 25.79
N GLU A 772 4.80 8.79 25.29
CA GLU A 772 4.00 9.97 25.63
C GLU A 772 2.64 9.61 26.21
N VAL A 773 2.20 10.40 27.19
CA VAL A 773 0.90 10.30 27.85
C VAL A 773 0.25 11.69 27.84
N VAL A 774 -1.01 11.79 27.44
CA VAL A 774 -1.78 13.04 27.48
C VAL A 774 -2.58 13.11 28.77
N ALA A 775 -2.34 14.16 29.54
CA ALA A 775 -3.11 14.47 30.73
C ALA A 775 -4.24 15.44 30.42
N VAL A 776 -5.47 15.04 30.75
CA VAL A 776 -6.70 15.77 30.47
C VAL A 776 -7.35 16.21 31.78
N GLY A 777 -7.76 17.47 31.88
CA GLY A 777 -8.46 18.01 33.04
C GLY A 777 -9.80 18.61 32.65
N TRP A 778 -10.86 18.28 33.37
CA TRP A 778 -12.14 18.95 33.28
C TRP A 778 -12.88 18.78 34.60
N GLN A 779 -13.76 19.73 34.90
CA GLN A 779 -14.49 19.79 36.17
C GLN A 779 -15.95 20.18 35.94
N ALA A 780 -16.81 19.95 36.94
CA ALA A 780 -18.24 20.23 36.83
C ALA A 780 -18.55 21.70 36.47
N ASN A 781 -17.74 22.66 36.94
CA ASN A 781 -17.91 24.09 36.63
C ASN A 781 -17.64 24.42 35.15
N ASP A 782 -17.02 23.50 34.40
CA ASP A 782 -16.82 23.65 32.97
C ASP A 782 -18.10 23.45 32.16
N LEU A 783 -19.14 22.90 32.79
CA LEU A 783 -20.49 22.72 32.26
C LEU A 783 -21.45 23.80 32.79
N ALA A 784 -20.93 24.93 33.29
CA ALA A 784 -21.74 26.01 33.85
C ALA A 784 -22.61 26.71 32.78
N GLY A 785 -23.55 27.54 33.24
CA GLY A 785 -24.50 28.28 32.41
C GLY A 785 -25.92 27.75 32.45
N ASN A 786 -26.83 28.52 31.87
CA ASN A 786 -28.19 28.09 31.62
C ASN A 786 -28.25 27.28 30.32
N GLY A 787 -28.04 25.97 30.43
CA GLY A 787 -28.02 25.04 29.30
C GLY A 787 -29.25 24.13 29.21
N ALA A 788 -29.47 23.59 28.02
CA ALA A 788 -30.44 22.51 27.77
C ALA A 788 -29.86 21.51 26.74
N TYR A 789 -30.50 20.35 26.63
CA TYR A 789 -30.22 19.38 25.56
C TYR A 789 -31.44 19.16 24.68
N TYR A 790 -31.21 18.93 23.39
CA TYR A 790 -32.21 18.42 22.46
C TYR A 790 -31.72 17.07 21.93
N GLY A 791 -32.29 15.99 22.47
CA GLY A 791 -31.85 14.61 22.23
C GLY A 791 -33.02 13.63 22.22
N SER A 792 -32.71 12.34 22.10
CA SER A 792 -33.68 11.24 22.20
C SER A 792 -33.88 10.80 23.66
N GLU A 793 -34.71 9.76 23.88
CA GLU A 793 -34.73 9.06 25.17
C GLU A 793 -33.35 8.52 25.51
N ASN A 794 -32.98 8.54 26.80
CA ASN A 794 -31.66 8.13 27.32
C ASN A 794 -30.47 8.90 26.72
N ASP A 795 -30.62 10.20 26.53
CA ASP A 795 -29.56 11.06 25.98
C ASP A 795 -28.26 11.04 26.82
N LYS A 796 -27.14 10.73 26.16
CA LYS A 796 -25.82 10.60 26.78
C LYS A 796 -25.25 11.93 27.30
N VAL A 797 -25.59 13.07 26.68
CA VAL A 797 -25.17 14.40 27.16
C VAL A 797 -25.86 14.72 28.46
N ALA A 798 -27.18 14.50 28.54
CA ALA A 798 -27.95 14.70 29.76
C ALA A 798 -27.47 13.77 30.89
N ALA A 799 -27.23 12.50 30.58
CA ALA A 799 -26.71 11.53 31.55
C ALA A 799 -25.32 11.93 32.09
N PHE A 800 -24.41 12.35 31.21
CA PHE A 800 -23.09 12.84 31.59
C PHE A 800 -23.16 14.12 32.45
N TYR A 801 -24.00 15.07 32.06
CA TYR A 801 -24.21 16.30 32.82
C TYR A 801 -24.74 16.01 34.23
N LYS A 802 -25.76 15.14 34.35
CA LYS A 802 -26.32 14.72 35.63
C LYS A 802 -25.29 14.03 36.51
N LYS A 803 -24.57 13.06 35.94
CA LYS A 803 -23.50 12.32 36.64
C LYS A 803 -22.40 13.26 37.15
N THR A 804 -22.08 14.30 36.39
CA THR A 804 -20.97 15.21 36.67
C THR A 804 -21.34 16.33 37.64
N THR A 805 -22.51 16.95 37.46
CA THR A 805 -22.92 18.16 38.19
C THR A 805 -23.89 17.87 39.35
N GLY A 806 -24.49 16.67 39.38
CA GLY A 806 -25.56 16.31 40.30
C GLY A 806 -26.92 16.95 39.97
N LYS A 807 -27.03 17.70 38.86
CA LYS A 807 -28.25 18.40 38.44
C LYS A 807 -28.81 17.81 37.14
N GLU A 808 -30.12 17.77 36.99
CA GLU A 808 -30.73 17.45 35.70
C GLU A 808 -30.43 18.53 34.67
N LEU A 809 -30.09 18.11 33.45
CA LEU A 809 -30.04 19.00 32.29
C LEU A 809 -31.45 19.03 31.67
N PRO A 810 -32.15 20.17 31.61
CA PRO A 810 -33.50 20.19 31.07
C PRO A 810 -33.51 19.83 29.58
N ALA A 811 -34.50 19.02 29.18
CA ALA A 811 -34.80 18.78 27.79
C ALA A 811 -35.40 20.05 27.16
N PHE A 812 -34.92 20.40 25.97
CA PHE A 812 -35.39 21.58 25.25
C PHE A 812 -36.80 21.38 24.69
N THR A 813 -37.67 22.34 24.99
CA THR A 813 -39.01 22.49 24.38
C THR A 813 -39.15 23.90 23.79
N SER A 814 -40.17 24.12 22.96
CA SER A 814 -40.45 25.46 22.41
C SER A 814 -40.78 26.54 23.46
N GLU A 815 -41.04 26.15 24.69
CA GLU A 815 -41.36 27.05 25.81
C GLU A 815 -40.13 27.36 26.69
N THR A 816 -38.97 26.79 26.38
CA THR A 816 -37.74 26.99 27.16
C THR A 816 -37.30 28.46 27.13
N GLY A 817 -37.10 29.06 28.31
CA GLY A 817 -36.57 30.43 28.46
C GLY A 817 -35.14 30.59 27.93
N LYS A 818 -34.60 31.82 27.88
CA LYS A 818 -33.29 32.13 27.29
C LYS A 818 -32.18 31.17 27.76
N LEU A 819 -31.38 30.66 26.83
CA LEU A 819 -30.25 29.75 27.11
C LEU A 819 -28.91 30.41 26.78
N ASP A 820 -27.85 30.03 27.51
CA ASP A 820 -26.48 30.36 27.14
C ASP A 820 -25.99 29.40 26.05
N TRP A 821 -26.34 28.12 26.18
CA TRP A 821 -25.99 27.07 25.23
C TRP A 821 -27.08 25.99 25.10
N LEU A 822 -27.13 25.35 23.94
CA LEU A 822 -28.03 24.25 23.64
C LEU A 822 -27.27 23.16 22.90
N VAL A 823 -27.17 21.96 23.49
CA VAL A 823 -26.55 20.80 22.84
C VAL A 823 -27.60 19.98 22.11
N VAL A 824 -27.41 19.78 20.81
CA VAL A 824 -28.26 18.95 19.96
C VAL A 824 -27.55 17.63 19.70
N ASN A 825 -28.13 16.54 20.21
CA ASN A 825 -27.61 15.19 20.12
C ASN A 825 -28.64 14.24 19.48
N ARG A 826 -29.28 14.72 18.41
CA ARG A 826 -30.26 13.98 17.63
C ARG A 826 -30.32 14.53 16.21
N SER A 827 -30.90 13.74 15.30
CA SER A 827 -31.21 14.19 13.94
C SER A 827 -32.20 15.38 13.92
N SER A 828 -32.15 16.14 12.82
CA SER A 828 -33.07 17.25 12.52
C SER A 828 -34.52 16.81 12.33
N LEU A 829 -34.74 15.53 12.04
CA LEU A 829 -36.06 14.91 11.94
C LEU A 829 -36.23 13.86 13.04
N ASP A 830 -37.47 13.46 13.28
CA ASP A 830 -37.83 12.38 14.19
C ASP A 830 -37.37 11.02 13.64
N GLU A 831 -37.48 10.01 14.48
CA GLU A 831 -37.04 8.64 14.24
C GLU A 831 -37.68 8.02 12.98
N PRO A 832 -36.90 7.44 12.06
CA PRO A 832 -37.43 6.81 10.85
C PRO A 832 -38.41 5.66 11.13
N VAL A 833 -39.50 5.64 10.36
CA VAL A 833 -40.50 4.57 10.34
C VAL A 833 -40.37 3.74 9.06
N VAL A 834 -40.79 2.47 9.08
CA VAL A 834 -40.80 1.61 7.89
C VAL A 834 -41.59 2.29 6.77
N ILE A 835 -41.02 2.29 5.56
CA ILE A 835 -41.67 2.92 4.40
C ILE A 835 -42.90 2.08 4.01
N PRO A 836 -44.12 2.65 4.02
CA PRO A 836 -45.31 1.92 3.63
C PRO A 836 -45.27 1.50 2.15
N SER A 837 -45.84 0.33 1.84
CA SER A 837 -45.83 -0.26 0.49
C SER A 837 -46.44 0.64 -0.59
N ASP A 838 -47.36 1.53 -0.21
CA ASP A 838 -48.02 2.46 -1.15
C ASP A 838 -47.04 3.44 -1.81
N PHE A 839 -45.89 3.71 -1.17
CA PHE A 839 -44.88 4.61 -1.72
C PHE A 839 -43.94 3.94 -2.73
N PHE A 840 -44.04 2.62 -2.91
CA PHE A 840 -43.34 1.88 -3.97
C PHE A 840 -44.22 1.67 -5.21
N LYS A 841 -45.41 2.27 -5.29
CA LYS A 841 -46.34 2.07 -6.42
C LYS A 841 -46.18 3.14 -7.49
N ASP A 842 -46.23 2.71 -8.75
CA ASP A 842 -46.29 3.62 -9.90
C ASP A 842 -47.67 4.29 -10.03
N LYS A 843 -47.82 5.16 -11.03
CA LYS A 843 -49.10 5.87 -11.31
C LYS A 843 -50.28 4.94 -11.63
N ASN A 844 -50.02 3.67 -11.96
CA ASN A 844 -51.02 2.65 -12.26
C ASN A 844 -51.32 1.75 -11.05
N GLY A 845 -50.68 2.00 -9.89
CA GLY A 845 -50.84 1.20 -8.68
C GLY A 845 -50.00 -0.08 -8.64
N ASN A 846 -49.13 -0.32 -9.62
CA ASN A 846 -48.25 -1.48 -9.64
C ASN A 846 -47.01 -1.21 -8.78
N SER A 847 -46.54 -2.20 -8.03
CA SER A 847 -45.27 -2.06 -7.33
C SER A 847 -44.12 -1.91 -8.32
N THR A 848 -43.26 -0.94 -8.04
CA THR A 848 -41.98 -0.74 -8.72
C THR A 848 -40.85 -1.52 -8.06
N LEU A 849 -41.07 -2.03 -6.84
CA LEU A 849 -40.06 -2.76 -6.08
C LEU A 849 -39.96 -4.21 -6.58
N LYS A 850 -38.72 -4.64 -6.82
CA LYS A 850 -38.39 -5.96 -7.34
C LYS A 850 -37.29 -6.57 -6.50
N ALA A 851 -37.47 -7.83 -6.11
CA ALA A 851 -36.48 -8.61 -5.38
C ALA A 851 -35.79 -9.60 -6.33
N THR A 852 -34.47 -9.49 -6.43
CA THR A 852 -33.61 -10.47 -7.10
C THR A 852 -32.93 -11.31 -6.04
N TRP A 853 -33.32 -12.57 -5.94
CA TRP A 853 -32.80 -13.53 -4.98
C TRP A 853 -31.61 -14.27 -5.56
N TYR A 854 -30.58 -14.46 -4.74
CA TYR A 854 -29.39 -15.24 -5.07
C TYR A 854 -29.28 -16.39 -4.08
N SER A 855 -29.01 -17.60 -4.58
CA SER A 855 -28.92 -18.82 -3.75
C SER A 855 -27.61 -18.93 -2.98
N GLU A 856 -26.74 -17.92 -3.10
CA GLU A 856 -25.47 -17.81 -2.41
C GLU A 856 -25.13 -16.32 -2.19
N PRO A 857 -24.23 -15.99 -1.25
CA PRO A 857 -24.07 -14.63 -0.76
C PRO A 857 -23.30 -13.70 -1.72
N ASP A 858 -22.53 -14.22 -2.67
CA ASP A 858 -21.65 -13.46 -3.57
C ASP A 858 -22.33 -13.06 -4.90
N MET A 859 -23.64 -13.33 -5.05
CA MET A 859 -24.52 -12.86 -6.14
C MET A 859 -24.15 -13.32 -7.56
N ASN A 860 -23.50 -14.47 -7.68
CA ASN A 860 -23.16 -15.17 -8.92
C ASN A 860 -24.32 -16.02 -9.46
N ILE A 861 -25.19 -16.55 -8.59
CA ILE A 861 -26.27 -17.46 -8.97
C ILE A 861 -27.62 -16.84 -8.62
N VAL A 862 -28.32 -16.33 -9.63
CA VAL A 862 -29.71 -15.85 -9.47
C VAL A 862 -30.62 -17.04 -9.25
N ALA A 863 -31.30 -17.07 -8.09
CA ALA A 863 -32.27 -18.09 -7.73
C ALA A 863 -33.66 -17.76 -8.29
N SER A 864 -34.11 -16.51 -8.12
CA SER A 864 -35.36 -16.02 -8.70
C SER A 864 -35.42 -14.50 -8.77
N ILE A 865 -36.37 -14.00 -9.56
CA ILE A 865 -36.66 -12.58 -9.71
C ILE A 865 -38.16 -12.41 -9.60
N LYS A 866 -38.63 -11.66 -8.59
CA LYS A 866 -40.06 -11.51 -8.28
C LYS A 866 -40.39 -10.06 -7.94
N PRO A 867 -41.62 -9.58 -8.21
CA PRO A 867 -42.09 -8.32 -7.65
C PRO A 867 -42.14 -8.42 -6.11
N ASP A 868 -41.88 -7.31 -5.44
CA ASP A 868 -42.03 -7.15 -3.99
C ASP A 868 -42.84 -5.86 -3.73
N THR A 869 -43.33 -5.64 -2.52
CA THR A 869 -44.16 -4.46 -2.18
C THR A 869 -43.59 -3.64 -1.04
N GLU A 870 -42.70 -4.21 -0.24
CA GLU A 870 -42.07 -3.54 0.90
C GLU A 870 -40.69 -4.13 1.18
N LEU A 871 -39.90 -3.40 1.98
CA LEU A 871 -38.61 -3.85 2.45
C LEU A 871 -38.62 -3.87 3.99
N ASN A 872 -39.29 -4.89 4.53
CA ASN A 872 -39.40 -5.16 5.95
C ASN A 872 -39.46 -6.69 6.14
N ARG A 873 -38.30 -7.31 6.39
CA ARG A 873 -38.16 -8.77 6.41
C ARG A 873 -37.51 -9.25 7.70
N THR A 874 -38.02 -10.36 8.21
CA THR A 874 -37.39 -11.15 9.27
C THR A 874 -37.21 -12.57 8.76
N PHE A 875 -35.97 -13.04 8.80
CA PHE A 875 -35.56 -14.38 8.40
C PHE A 875 -35.27 -15.19 9.67
N VAL A 876 -35.89 -16.36 9.78
CA VAL A 876 -35.80 -17.22 10.96
C VAL A 876 -35.09 -18.52 10.60
N ASP A 877 -34.35 -19.07 11.57
CA ASP A 877 -33.67 -20.36 11.42
C ASP A 877 -34.68 -21.47 11.10
N GLY A 878 -34.30 -22.36 10.19
CA GLY A 878 -35.10 -23.48 9.71
C GLY A 878 -36.12 -23.13 8.62
N ALA A 879 -36.33 -21.85 8.32
CA ALA A 879 -37.23 -21.41 7.25
C ALA A 879 -36.48 -21.14 5.93
N GLN A 880 -37.17 -21.34 4.81
CA GLN A 880 -36.71 -20.83 3.52
C GLN A 880 -36.97 -19.30 3.48
N PRO A 881 -35.98 -18.46 3.15
CA PRO A 881 -36.19 -17.01 3.04
C PRO A 881 -37.01 -16.64 1.79
N ASP A 882 -36.94 -17.49 0.75
CA ASP A 882 -37.82 -17.53 -0.43
C ASP A 882 -37.86 -18.99 -0.92
N GLU A 883 -38.94 -19.41 -1.59
CA GLU A 883 -39.08 -20.78 -2.12
C GLU A 883 -37.91 -21.23 -3.03
N SER A 884 -37.23 -20.28 -3.68
CA SER A 884 -36.07 -20.52 -4.54
C SER A 884 -34.74 -20.67 -3.79
N VAL A 885 -34.72 -20.42 -2.48
CA VAL A 885 -33.52 -20.45 -1.64
C VAL A 885 -33.69 -21.53 -0.55
N PRO A 886 -32.82 -22.55 -0.49
CA PRO A 886 -32.91 -23.58 0.55
C PRO A 886 -32.78 -23.00 1.97
N ALA A 887 -33.46 -23.62 2.93
CA ALA A 887 -33.39 -23.22 4.33
C ALA A 887 -31.94 -23.31 4.84
N ASN A 888 -31.58 -22.40 5.75
CA ASN A 888 -30.29 -22.36 6.46
C ASN A 888 -29.04 -22.23 5.57
N GLN A 889 -29.20 -21.85 4.30
CA GLN A 889 -28.08 -21.52 3.43
C GLN A 889 -27.80 -20.01 3.47
N PRO A 890 -26.53 -19.59 3.35
CA PRO A 890 -26.18 -18.21 3.06
C PRO A 890 -26.81 -17.75 1.75
N PHE A 891 -27.33 -16.53 1.71
CA PHE A 891 -27.97 -15.96 0.52
C PHE A 891 -27.77 -14.45 0.45
N SER A 892 -28.06 -13.90 -0.73
CA SER A 892 -28.16 -12.46 -0.93
C SER A 892 -29.47 -12.12 -1.66
N VAL A 893 -29.98 -10.92 -1.43
CA VAL A 893 -31.14 -10.39 -2.16
C VAL A 893 -30.93 -8.91 -2.46
N ILE A 894 -31.28 -8.52 -3.69
CA ILE A 894 -31.28 -7.13 -4.13
C ILE A 894 -32.73 -6.68 -4.28
N TRP A 895 -33.13 -5.69 -3.47
CA TRP A 895 -34.36 -4.94 -3.69
C TRP A 895 -34.04 -3.69 -4.52
N GLU A 896 -34.72 -3.51 -5.65
CA GLU A 896 -34.58 -2.34 -6.50
C GLU A 896 -35.95 -1.84 -6.96
N GLY A 897 -36.20 -0.54 -6.85
CA GLY A 897 -37.47 0.09 -7.25
C GLY A 897 -37.47 1.59 -7.00
N ASP A 898 -38.59 2.25 -7.27
CA ASP A 898 -38.72 3.70 -7.14
C ASP A 898 -39.63 4.06 -5.95
N ILE A 899 -39.17 4.98 -5.10
CA ILE A 899 -39.97 5.60 -4.05
C ILE A 899 -40.64 6.84 -4.63
N TYR A 900 -41.93 7.05 -4.37
CA TYR A 900 -42.67 8.26 -4.73
C TYR A 900 -42.92 9.12 -3.49
N PRO A 901 -42.12 10.17 -3.24
CA PRO A 901 -42.21 10.98 -2.03
C PRO A 901 -43.52 11.80 -2.00
N PRO A 902 -44.23 11.88 -0.86
CA PRO A 902 -45.46 12.67 -0.74
C PRO A 902 -45.21 14.18 -0.59
N GLU A 903 -44.02 14.56 -0.11
CA GLU A 903 -43.65 15.95 0.22
C GLU A 903 -42.27 16.27 -0.39
N SER A 904 -42.06 17.53 -0.79
CA SER A 904 -40.72 18.00 -1.19
C SER A 904 -39.94 18.42 0.05
N GLY A 905 -38.70 17.96 0.20
CA GLY A 905 -37.85 18.36 1.31
C GLY A 905 -36.77 17.34 1.63
N GLN A 906 -36.13 17.53 2.79
CA GLN A 906 -35.18 16.56 3.33
C GLN A 906 -35.92 15.42 4.02
N TYR A 907 -35.58 14.20 3.65
CA TYR A 907 -35.95 12.97 4.32
C TYR A 907 -34.73 12.41 5.05
N LEU A 908 -34.94 11.63 6.11
CA LEU A 908 -33.94 10.65 6.52
C LEU A 908 -34.31 9.34 5.85
N LEU A 909 -33.40 8.70 5.14
CA LEU A 909 -33.58 7.36 4.61
C LEU A 909 -32.58 6.45 5.32
N GLY A 910 -33.03 5.34 5.89
CA GLY A 910 -32.18 4.49 6.69
C GLY A 910 -32.50 3.02 6.59
N VAL A 911 -31.52 2.21 6.95
CA VAL A 911 -31.67 0.76 7.07
C VAL A 911 -31.42 0.33 8.51
N GLU A 912 -32.26 -0.59 8.98
CA GLU A 912 -32.09 -1.27 10.26
C GLU A 912 -31.95 -2.76 9.98
N THR A 913 -30.82 -3.35 10.37
CA THR A 913 -30.47 -4.73 10.04
C THR A 913 -29.52 -5.32 11.08
N ASN A 914 -29.43 -6.64 11.16
CA ASN A 914 -28.39 -7.33 11.90
C ASN A 914 -27.43 -8.12 10.99
N ARG A 915 -27.52 -7.93 9.67
CA ARG A 915 -26.68 -8.56 8.65
C ARG A 915 -26.10 -7.54 7.68
N GLY A 916 -25.45 -8.03 6.64
CA GLY A 916 -24.75 -7.21 5.66
C GLY A 916 -25.72 -6.42 4.79
N VAL A 917 -25.44 -5.13 4.57
CA VAL A 917 -26.28 -4.25 3.75
C VAL A 917 -25.48 -3.23 2.94
N ARG A 918 -25.93 -2.94 1.71
CA ARG A 918 -25.59 -1.72 0.97
C ARG A 918 -26.85 -1.01 0.53
N MET A 919 -26.88 0.31 0.62
CA MET A 919 -28.00 1.13 0.16
C MET A 919 -27.52 2.19 -0.83
N TYR A 920 -28.25 2.31 -1.94
CA TYR A 920 -28.02 3.29 -3.00
C TYR A 920 -29.31 4.07 -3.26
N VAL A 921 -29.15 5.37 -3.54
CA VAL A 921 -30.22 6.27 -3.97
C VAL A 921 -29.75 6.99 -5.22
N ASP A 922 -30.51 6.89 -6.32
CA ASP A 922 -30.15 7.42 -7.65
C ASP A 922 -28.69 7.10 -8.01
N ASP A 923 -28.34 5.81 -7.90
CA ASP A 923 -27.01 5.22 -8.12
C ASP A 923 -25.88 5.68 -7.17
N ARG A 924 -26.15 6.60 -6.24
CA ARG A 924 -25.21 7.01 -5.20
C ARG A 924 -25.26 6.08 -4.00
N GLN A 925 -24.15 5.43 -3.65
CA GLN A 925 -24.01 4.63 -2.43
C GLN A 925 -24.04 5.53 -1.18
N LEU A 926 -24.98 5.28 -0.27
CA LEU A 926 -25.12 6.03 0.99
C LEU A 926 -24.68 5.22 2.21
N ILE A 927 -24.77 3.89 2.15
CA ILE A 927 -24.42 2.96 3.23
C ILE A 927 -23.69 1.75 2.63
N ASP A 928 -22.56 1.34 3.23
CA ASP A 928 -21.81 0.15 2.88
C ASP A 928 -21.30 -0.61 4.10
N GLU A 929 -22.14 -1.53 4.56
CA GLU A 929 -21.84 -2.44 5.64
C GLU A 929 -22.13 -3.87 5.18
N TYR A 930 -21.69 -4.21 3.95
CA TYR A 930 -22.02 -5.48 3.29
C TYR A 930 -21.53 -6.73 4.04
N TYR A 931 -20.49 -6.59 4.86
CA TYR A 931 -19.93 -7.67 5.68
C TYR A 931 -20.31 -7.58 7.16
N ASN A 932 -21.20 -6.65 7.54
CA ASN A 932 -21.66 -6.54 8.92
C ASN A 932 -22.42 -7.79 9.37
N ALA A 933 -22.19 -8.20 10.61
CA ALA A 933 -22.85 -9.34 11.26
C ALA A 933 -23.47 -8.98 12.63
N SER A 934 -23.49 -7.68 12.99
CA SER A 934 -24.03 -7.17 14.25
C SER A 934 -25.27 -6.31 14.01
N PRO A 935 -26.16 -6.13 15.01
CA PRO A 935 -27.25 -5.16 14.92
C PRO A 935 -26.72 -3.77 14.59
N MET A 936 -27.30 -3.13 13.58
CA MET A 936 -26.96 -1.79 13.17
C MET A 936 -28.21 -1.03 12.72
N LYS A 937 -28.14 0.27 12.91
CA LYS A 937 -29.10 1.23 12.39
C LYS A 937 -28.32 2.40 11.81
N GLN A 938 -28.67 2.79 10.59
CA GLN A 938 -27.95 3.87 9.91
C GLN A 938 -28.89 4.66 9.01
N ASP A 939 -29.03 5.95 9.33
CA ASP A 939 -29.92 6.89 8.66
C ASP A 939 -29.08 7.93 7.89
N ARG A 940 -29.55 8.34 6.72
CA ARG A 940 -28.84 9.27 5.83
C ARG A 940 -29.81 10.34 5.29
N PRO A 941 -29.46 11.63 5.34
CA PRO A 941 -30.32 12.66 4.78
C PRO A 941 -30.32 12.60 3.25
N VAL A 942 -31.52 12.66 2.66
CA VAL A 942 -31.74 12.68 1.20
C VAL A 942 -32.76 13.76 0.89
N VAL A 943 -32.50 14.59 -0.11
CA VAL A 943 -33.49 15.59 -0.58
C VAL A 943 -34.30 14.97 -1.70
N MET A 944 -35.62 14.99 -1.55
CA MET A 944 -36.54 14.43 -2.53
C MET A 944 -37.61 15.47 -2.91
N GLU A 945 -38.19 15.32 -4.09
CA GLU A 945 -39.27 16.17 -4.58
C GLU A 945 -40.59 15.39 -4.63
N ALA A 946 -41.68 16.02 -4.19
CA ALA A 946 -43.00 15.41 -4.17
C ALA A 946 -43.39 14.87 -5.55
N GLY A 947 -43.79 13.60 -5.60
CA GLY A 947 -44.26 12.92 -6.81
C GLY A 947 -43.20 12.60 -7.87
N LYS A 948 -41.94 13.01 -7.69
CA LYS A 948 -40.83 12.56 -8.55
C LYS A 948 -40.28 11.23 -8.04
N PRO A 949 -40.18 10.18 -8.88
CA PRO A 949 -39.63 8.90 -8.45
C PRO A 949 -38.16 9.04 -8.05
N VAL A 950 -37.79 8.37 -6.95
CA VAL A 950 -36.41 8.28 -6.46
C VAL A 950 -36.00 6.82 -6.48
N ARG A 951 -34.98 6.47 -7.26
CA ARG A 951 -34.54 5.07 -7.40
C ARG A 951 -33.82 4.65 -6.14
N VAL A 952 -34.26 3.57 -5.52
CA VAL A 952 -33.59 2.95 -4.37
C VAL A 952 -33.18 1.53 -4.70
N ARG A 953 -31.93 1.19 -4.35
CA ARG A 953 -31.40 -0.17 -4.43
C ARG A 953 -30.78 -0.56 -3.10
N VAL A 954 -31.26 -1.66 -2.52
CA VAL A 954 -30.76 -2.23 -1.27
C VAL A 954 -30.26 -3.64 -1.53
N VAL A 955 -28.98 -3.87 -1.25
CA VAL A 955 -28.32 -5.17 -1.37
C VAL A 955 -28.18 -5.74 0.04
N TYR A 956 -28.79 -6.88 0.31
CA TYR A 956 -28.71 -7.56 1.60
C TYR A 956 -27.96 -8.88 1.47
N ARG A 957 -27.10 -9.16 2.45
CA ARG A 957 -26.30 -10.39 2.52
C ARG A 957 -26.48 -11.03 3.89
N GLN A 958 -26.84 -12.30 3.90
CA GLN A 958 -27.01 -13.07 5.13
C GLN A 958 -26.18 -14.35 5.08
N THR A 959 -25.25 -14.48 6.04
CA THR A 959 -24.42 -15.68 6.22
C THR A 959 -24.78 -16.49 7.47
N HIS A 960 -25.61 -15.94 8.35
CA HIS A 960 -26.15 -16.63 9.53
C HIS A 960 -27.57 -17.14 9.26
N GLN A 961 -28.05 -18.10 10.05
CA GLN A 961 -29.35 -18.76 9.83
C GLN A 961 -30.56 -17.84 10.02
N SER A 962 -30.44 -16.82 10.87
CA SER A 962 -31.47 -15.78 11.05
C SER A 962 -30.99 -14.44 10.51
N GLY A 963 -31.89 -13.47 10.35
CA GLY A 963 -31.54 -12.11 9.98
C GLY A 963 -32.76 -11.19 9.93
N GLN A 964 -32.55 -9.88 9.90
CA GLN A 964 -33.63 -8.91 9.75
C GLN A 964 -33.14 -7.75 8.90
N ILE A 965 -34.03 -7.18 8.09
CA ILE A 965 -33.78 -5.92 7.39
C ILE A 965 -35.05 -5.09 7.25
N GLN A 966 -34.94 -3.79 7.49
CA GLN A 966 -35.98 -2.80 7.24
C GLN A 966 -35.42 -1.60 6.49
N LEU A 967 -36.16 -1.08 5.53
CA LEU A 967 -35.95 0.24 4.93
C LEU A 967 -36.94 1.21 5.56
N LYS A 968 -36.41 2.29 6.14
CA LYS A 968 -37.15 3.25 6.95
C LYS A 968 -36.91 4.66 6.44
N TRP A 969 -37.88 5.55 6.68
CA TRP A 969 -37.73 6.97 6.39
C TRP A 969 -38.33 7.88 7.47
N SER A 970 -37.84 9.12 7.53
CA SER A 970 -38.51 10.25 8.17
C SER A 970 -38.85 11.28 7.13
N ARG A 971 -40.07 11.79 7.17
CA ARG A 971 -40.58 12.79 6.21
C ARG A 971 -40.14 14.21 6.61
N PRO A 972 -40.12 15.18 5.67
CA PRO A 972 -39.83 16.58 5.97
C PRO A 972 -40.73 17.16 7.07
N SER A 973 -42.00 16.75 7.11
CA SER A 973 -42.97 17.15 8.15
C SER A 973 -42.78 16.50 9.52
N ALA A 974 -41.97 15.44 9.63
CA ALA A 974 -41.76 14.68 10.87
C ALA A 974 -40.66 15.30 11.74
N ALA A 975 -40.83 16.56 12.14
CA ALA A 975 -39.92 17.26 13.04
C ALA A 975 -40.66 17.76 14.28
N ALA A 976 -40.32 17.24 15.45
CA ALA A 976 -40.88 17.72 16.73
C ALA A 976 -40.67 19.23 16.95
N ILE A 977 -39.54 19.78 16.50
CA ILE A 977 -39.23 21.22 16.53
C ILE A 977 -38.62 21.64 15.19
N ALA A 978 -39.24 22.62 14.53
CA ALA A 978 -38.73 23.19 13.29
C ALA A 978 -37.32 23.80 13.50
N PRO A 979 -36.32 23.48 12.66
CA PRO A 979 -34.95 24.01 12.78
C PRO A 979 -34.87 25.53 12.89
N GLN A 980 -35.76 26.25 12.20
CA GLN A 980 -35.83 27.71 12.21
C GLN A 980 -36.02 28.27 13.62
N LYS A 981 -36.82 27.62 14.48
CA LYS A 981 -37.02 28.07 15.86
C LYS A 981 -35.73 28.02 16.69
N LEU A 982 -34.89 27.00 16.46
CA LEU A 982 -33.59 26.88 17.11
C LEU A 982 -32.67 28.01 16.64
N PHE A 983 -32.62 28.26 15.34
CA PHE A 983 -31.74 29.28 14.76
C PHE A 983 -32.16 30.72 15.11
N GLU A 984 -33.47 30.99 15.21
CA GLU A 984 -33.98 32.29 15.69
C GLU A 984 -33.52 32.59 17.11
N ARG A 985 -33.42 31.58 17.98
CA ARG A 985 -32.88 31.77 19.34
C ARG A 985 -31.41 32.09 19.31
N VAL A 986 -30.62 31.37 18.52
CA VAL A 986 -29.20 31.68 18.29
C VAL A 986 -29.06 33.14 17.84
N LYS A 987 -29.82 33.54 16.82
CA LYS A 987 -29.80 34.88 16.24
C LYS A 987 -30.19 35.98 17.23
N ASN A 988 -31.28 35.80 17.96
CA ASN A 988 -31.93 36.87 18.71
C ASN A 988 -31.54 36.92 20.19
N GLU A 989 -31.31 35.77 20.81
CA GLU A 989 -31.06 35.62 22.25
C GLU A 989 -29.57 35.52 22.59
N GLY A 990 -28.73 35.14 21.63
CA GLY A 990 -27.29 34.94 21.84
C GLY A 990 -26.88 33.53 22.23
N THR A 991 -27.82 32.57 22.19
CA THR A 991 -27.56 31.16 22.51
C THR A 991 -26.49 30.57 21.60
N THR A 992 -25.55 29.80 22.15
CA THR A 992 -24.65 28.95 21.35
C THR A 992 -25.29 27.59 21.09
N LEU A 993 -25.53 27.27 19.81
CA LEU A 993 -26.06 25.97 19.40
C LEU A 993 -24.91 25.01 19.09
N ILE A 994 -24.88 23.85 19.73
CA ILE A 994 -23.82 22.85 19.59
C ILE A 994 -24.41 21.59 18.96
N LEU A 995 -24.10 21.31 17.70
CA LEU A 995 -24.57 20.13 16.97
C LEU A 995 -23.55 18.99 17.10
N LEU A 996 -23.92 17.91 17.78
CA LEU A 996 -23.08 16.74 18.04
C LEU A 996 -23.63 15.45 17.41
N GLY A 997 -24.93 15.22 17.52
CA GLY A 997 -25.57 14.00 17.03
C GLY A 997 -26.18 14.19 15.64
N SER A 998 -25.86 13.29 14.70
CA SER A 998 -26.38 13.32 13.32
C SER A 998 -26.26 14.69 12.66
N THR A 999 -25.14 15.36 12.86
CA THR A 999 -24.87 16.74 12.44
C THR A 999 -25.15 16.96 10.95
N GLU A 1000 -24.88 15.97 10.09
CA GLU A 1000 -25.13 16.00 8.65
C GLU A 1000 -26.59 16.27 8.27
N THR A 1001 -27.53 15.95 9.15
CA THR A 1001 -28.96 16.19 8.95
C THR A 1001 -29.34 17.66 9.18
N TRP A 1002 -28.54 18.40 9.95
CA TRP A 1002 -28.78 19.80 10.27
C TRP A 1002 -28.13 20.77 9.27
N MET A 1003 -27.03 20.38 8.63
CA MET A 1003 -26.16 21.30 7.91
C MET A 1003 -26.84 22.04 6.75
N LYS A 1004 -27.80 21.43 6.06
CA LYS A 1004 -28.56 22.12 5.00
C LYS A 1004 -29.37 23.28 5.57
N ALA A 1005 -30.14 23.03 6.63
CA ALA A 1005 -30.97 24.05 7.27
C ALA A 1005 -30.11 25.16 7.90
N VAL A 1006 -28.97 24.80 8.49
CA VAL A 1006 -27.98 25.76 9.00
C VAL A 1006 -27.47 26.66 7.87
N ALA A 1007 -27.08 26.07 6.73
CA ALA A 1007 -26.52 26.82 5.61
C ALA A 1007 -27.53 27.78 4.98
N GLU A 1008 -28.77 27.32 4.77
CA GLU A 1008 -29.87 28.15 4.28
C GLU A 1008 -30.18 29.33 5.22
N TYR A 1009 -30.19 29.10 6.53
CA TYR A 1009 -30.50 30.15 7.50
C TYR A 1009 -29.37 31.18 7.66
N THR A 1010 -28.12 30.72 7.61
CA THR A 1010 -26.92 31.56 7.85
C THR A 1010 -26.34 32.16 6.58
N ASN A 1011 -26.91 31.83 5.41
CA ASN A 1011 -26.38 32.21 4.10
C ASN A 1011 -24.93 31.76 3.90
N THR A 1012 -24.60 30.56 4.40
CA THR A 1012 -23.32 29.89 4.16
C THR A 1012 -23.45 28.84 3.06
N VAL A 1013 -22.33 28.39 2.47
CA VAL A 1013 -22.35 27.44 1.34
C VAL A 1013 -22.15 26.03 1.86
N TYR A 1014 -23.08 25.13 1.54
CA TYR A 1014 -23.01 23.72 1.88
C TYR A 1014 -23.26 22.84 0.66
N ASN A 1015 -22.23 22.07 0.27
CA ASN A 1015 -22.26 21.17 -0.89
C ASN A 1015 -22.25 19.69 -0.46
N GLY A 1016 -22.94 19.38 0.64
CA GLY A 1016 -23.03 18.02 1.18
C GLY A 1016 -21.81 17.59 1.98
N TYR A 1017 -21.73 16.29 2.26
CA TYR A 1017 -20.65 15.66 3.04
C TYR A 1017 -20.07 14.46 2.29
N TYR A 1018 -18.97 13.92 2.80
CA TYR A 1018 -18.33 12.70 2.32
C TYR A 1018 -17.80 11.89 3.50
N ASN A 1019 -17.80 10.55 3.37
CA ASN A 1019 -17.13 9.68 4.33
C ASN A 1019 -15.62 9.78 4.12
N VAL A 1020 -14.86 9.90 5.22
CA VAL A 1020 -13.40 9.92 5.20
C VAL A 1020 -12.82 8.56 4.76
N GLY A 1021 -13.57 7.47 4.94
CA GLY A 1021 -13.26 6.14 4.41
C GLY A 1021 -12.66 5.17 5.44
N LYS A 1022 -12.08 4.06 4.98
CA LYS A 1022 -11.46 2.99 5.80
C LYS A 1022 -10.07 2.64 5.23
N ASN A 1023 -9.11 2.30 6.09
CA ASN A 1023 -7.83 1.65 5.73
C ASN A 1023 -7.08 2.32 4.56
N TRP A 1024 -6.80 1.55 3.49
CA TRP A 1024 -6.05 1.89 2.28
C TRP A 1024 -6.67 3.00 1.43
N ILE A 1025 -7.98 3.26 1.58
CA ILE A 1025 -8.81 4.23 0.84
C ILE A 1025 -9.58 5.03 1.91
N GLY A 1026 -8.82 5.78 2.68
CA GLY A 1026 -9.29 6.51 3.86
C GLY A 1026 -8.77 7.94 3.90
N GLY A 1027 -8.65 8.47 5.11
CA GLY A 1027 -8.00 9.75 5.33
C GLY A 1027 -7.99 10.14 6.81
N ILE A 1028 -7.67 11.39 7.07
CA ILE A 1028 -7.28 11.89 8.38
C ILE A 1028 -7.93 13.24 8.66
N HIS A 1029 -8.20 13.50 9.95
CA HIS A 1029 -8.60 14.81 10.45
C HIS A 1029 -7.39 15.57 10.98
N PHE A 1030 -7.44 16.90 10.95
CA PHE A 1030 -6.42 17.76 11.55
C PHE A 1030 -7.08 18.94 12.27
N VAL A 1031 -6.43 19.44 13.31
CA VAL A 1031 -6.98 20.47 14.20
C VAL A 1031 -6.02 21.64 14.32
N LYS A 1032 -6.55 22.85 14.17
CA LYS A 1032 -5.79 24.08 14.45
C LYS A 1032 -5.91 24.42 15.94
N GLU A 1033 -4.96 25.19 16.46
CA GLU A 1033 -5.08 25.76 17.80
C GLU A 1033 -6.34 26.61 17.91
N HIS A 1034 -7.19 26.24 18.87
CA HIS A 1034 -8.48 26.87 19.07
C HIS A 1034 -9.01 26.58 20.49
N PRO A 1035 -9.73 27.51 21.15
CA PRO A 1035 -10.29 27.29 22.50
C PRO A 1035 -11.14 26.02 22.66
N LEU A 1036 -11.81 25.57 21.59
CA LEU A 1036 -12.57 24.32 21.58
C LEU A 1036 -11.71 23.07 21.89
N PHE A 1037 -10.40 23.15 21.68
CA PHE A 1037 -9.43 22.07 21.94
C PHE A 1037 -8.38 22.48 22.99
N ALA A 1038 -8.66 23.50 23.82
CA ALA A 1038 -7.77 23.93 24.88
C ALA A 1038 -7.38 22.76 25.81
N GLY A 1039 -6.08 22.64 26.12
CA GLY A 1039 -5.53 21.57 26.95
C GLY A 1039 -5.31 20.23 26.22
N LEU A 1040 -5.54 20.18 24.91
CA LEU A 1040 -5.31 19.00 24.06
C LEU A 1040 -4.26 19.30 22.96
N PRO A 1041 -3.64 18.29 22.33
CA PRO A 1041 -2.66 18.50 21.25
C PRO A 1041 -3.26 19.15 19.99
N VAL A 1042 -2.76 20.32 19.60
CA VAL A 1042 -3.28 21.11 18.46
C VAL A 1042 -2.20 21.47 17.45
N ASN A 1043 -2.58 22.11 16.33
CA ASN A 1043 -1.71 22.43 15.20
C ASN A 1043 -1.11 21.18 14.52
N GLY A 1044 -1.91 20.11 14.45
CA GLY A 1044 -1.51 18.86 13.81
C GLY A 1044 -2.68 17.95 13.49
N ALA A 1045 -2.38 16.74 13.03
CA ALA A 1045 -3.37 15.71 12.79
C ALA A 1045 -3.98 15.15 14.08
N LEU A 1046 -5.26 14.75 14.04
CA LEU A 1046 -5.90 14.01 15.12
C LEU A 1046 -5.34 12.58 15.15
N ASN A 1047 -4.29 12.39 15.95
CA ASN A 1047 -3.56 11.13 16.13
C ASN A 1047 -4.11 10.36 17.36
N TRP A 1048 -3.30 9.49 17.96
CA TRP A 1048 -3.66 8.58 19.06
C TRP A 1048 -4.29 9.25 20.29
N PRO A 1049 -4.02 10.52 20.65
CA PRO A 1049 -4.74 11.17 21.74
C PRO A 1049 -6.24 11.28 21.46
N TYR A 1050 -6.63 11.32 20.19
CA TYR A 1050 -8.01 11.49 19.71
C TYR A 1050 -8.67 10.17 19.31
N GLN A 1051 -8.08 9.03 19.64
CA GLN A 1051 -8.53 7.69 19.21
C GLN A 1051 -10.01 7.39 19.52
N SER A 1052 -10.59 7.97 20.57
CA SER A 1052 -12.00 7.77 20.93
C SER A 1052 -12.96 8.59 20.06
N VAL A 1053 -12.55 9.79 19.65
CA VAL A 1053 -13.41 10.74 18.91
C VAL A 1053 -13.25 10.66 17.39
N VAL A 1054 -12.22 9.95 16.92
CA VAL A 1054 -12.00 9.62 15.51
C VAL A 1054 -12.25 8.11 15.33
N LYS A 1055 -13.52 7.72 15.37
CA LYS A 1055 -13.97 6.32 15.15
C LYS A 1055 -13.50 5.79 13.80
N ASN A 1056 -13.33 4.48 13.69
CA ASN A 1056 -13.05 3.90 12.38
C ASN A 1056 -14.30 3.87 11.48
N GLY A 1057 -14.09 4.01 10.18
CA GLY A 1057 -15.12 3.69 9.18
C GLY A 1057 -16.05 4.80 8.70
N ASP A 1058 -17.22 4.39 8.18
CA ASP A 1058 -18.18 5.22 7.45
C ASP A 1058 -18.95 6.22 8.34
N GLN A 1059 -18.61 6.26 9.62
CA GLN A 1059 -19.11 7.24 10.59
C GLN A 1059 -18.23 8.49 10.64
N ARG A 1060 -17.03 8.46 10.05
CA ARG A 1060 -16.20 9.67 9.88
C ARG A 1060 -16.63 10.40 8.62
N PHE A 1061 -16.99 11.66 8.74
CA PHE A 1061 -17.28 12.48 7.57
C PHE A 1061 -16.80 13.91 7.70
N GLY A 1062 -16.50 14.47 6.53
CA GLY A 1062 -16.21 15.88 6.34
C GLY A 1062 -17.37 16.58 5.64
N PHE A 1063 -17.60 17.85 6.00
CA PHE A 1063 -18.57 18.72 5.35
C PHE A 1063 -17.90 19.59 4.28
N ARG A 1064 -18.49 19.68 3.09
CA ARG A 1064 -18.07 20.60 2.03
C ARG A 1064 -18.68 21.97 2.31
N MET A 1065 -18.06 22.70 3.23
CA MET A 1065 -18.59 23.95 3.80
C MET A 1065 -17.74 25.17 3.39
N GLN A 1066 -18.38 26.31 3.15
CA GLN A 1066 -17.73 27.62 3.06
C GLN A 1066 -18.53 28.67 3.84
N GLY A 1067 -17.82 29.65 4.42
CA GLY A 1067 -18.41 30.70 5.26
C GLY A 1067 -18.38 30.37 6.76
N GLU A 1068 -17.81 29.23 7.13
CA GLU A 1068 -17.54 28.86 8.52
C GLU A 1068 -16.09 29.14 8.92
N GLU A 1069 -15.86 29.36 10.21
CA GLU A 1069 -14.54 29.21 10.80
C GLU A 1069 -14.24 27.71 10.93
N LEU A 1070 -13.26 27.22 10.16
CA LEU A 1070 -12.76 25.86 10.30
C LEU A 1070 -11.93 25.71 11.57
N VAL A 1071 -12.22 24.69 12.37
CA VAL A 1071 -11.45 24.31 13.56
C VAL A 1071 -10.78 22.96 13.37
N VAL A 1072 -11.54 21.96 12.90
CA VAL A 1072 -11.02 20.65 12.49
C VAL A 1072 -11.32 20.44 11.03
N GLY A 1073 -10.28 20.22 10.22
CA GLY A 1073 -10.41 19.84 8.83
C GLY A 1073 -10.41 18.33 8.64
N SER A 1074 -10.88 17.89 7.48
CA SER A 1074 -10.95 16.49 7.08
C SER A 1074 -10.35 16.30 5.69
N TYR A 1075 -9.68 15.16 5.49
CA TYR A 1075 -9.12 14.73 4.22
C TYR A 1075 -9.58 13.29 3.91
N ARG A 1076 -9.83 12.98 2.63
CA ARG A 1076 -10.01 11.62 2.08
C ARG A 1076 -9.11 11.45 0.84
N SER A 1077 -8.55 10.26 0.66
CA SER A 1077 -7.60 9.97 -0.42
C SER A 1077 -8.23 9.55 -1.76
N THR A 1078 -9.35 8.82 -1.81
CA THR A 1078 -10.00 8.54 -3.12
C THR A 1078 -11.53 8.37 -3.02
N PRO A 1079 -12.33 9.11 -3.83
CA PRO A 1079 -11.89 10.32 -4.52
C PRO A 1079 -11.31 11.33 -3.52
N PHE A 1080 -10.36 12.15 -3.97
CA PHE A 1080 -9.72 13.15 -3.14
C PHE A 1080 -10.74 14.18 -2.65
N GLU A 1081 -10.86 14.35 -1.33
CA GLU A 1081 -11.80 15.31 -0.74
C GLU A 1081 -11.15 16.08 0.41
N LEU A 1082 -11.55 17.35 0.55
CA LEU A 1082 -11.17 18.25 1.62
C LEU A 1082 -12.42 18.92 2.19
N GLY A 1083 -12.50 19.04 3.51
CA GLY A 1083 -13.71 19.51 4.18
C GLY A 1083 -13.48 19.92 5.63
N THR A 1084 -14.59 20.19 6.32
CA THR A 1084 -14.59 20.61 7.72
C THR A 1084 -15.31 19.55 8.54
N ALA A 1085 -14.68 19.07 9.61
CA ALA A 1085 -15.28 18.17 10.59
C ALA A 1085 -15.83 18.92 11.80
N VAL A 1086 -15.15 20.00 12.21
CA VAL A 1086 -15.62 20.93 13.25
C VAL A 1086 -15.51 22.35 12.74
N GLY A 1087 -16.61 23.08 12.79
CA GLY A 1087 -16.63 24.48 12.39
C GLY A 1087 -17.61 25.33 13.19
N ILE A 1088 -17.41 26.64 13.11
CA ILE A 1088 -18.20 27.65 13.81
C ILE A 1088 -18.81 28.59 12.79
N ILE A 1089 -20.12 28.81 12.90
CA ILE A 1089 -20.88 29.71 12.02
C ILE A 1089 -21.49 30.82 12.88
N PRO A 1090 -21.12 32.10 12.66
CA PRO A 1090 -21.78 33.22 13.31
C PRO A 1090 -23.27 33.27 12.96
N CYS A 1091 -24.12 33.60 13.93
CA CYS A 1091 -25.56 33.73 13.68
C CYS A 1091 -26.18 34.77 14.61
N GLY A 1092 -26.33 36.01 14.12
CA GLY A 1092 -26.84 37.15 14.89
C GLY A 1092 -26.01 37.40 16.15
N LYS A 1093 -26.67 37.39 17.33
CA LYS A 1093 -26.00 37.55 18.62
C LYS A 1093 -25.30 36.27 19.11
N GLY A 1094 -25.62 35.12 18.54
CA GLY A 1094 -25.09 33.82 18.94
C GLY A 1094 -24.20 33.20 17.87
N LYS A 1095 -23.98 31.90 17.99
CA LYS A 1095 -23.16 31.11 17.05
C LYS A 1095 -23.61 29.65 17.02
N ILE A 1096 -23.27 28.96 15.94
CA ILE A 1096 -23.52 27.53 15.76
C ILE A 1096 -22.17 26.83 15.67
N ILE A 1097 -21.93 25.87 16.55
CA ILE A 1097 -20.79 24.94 16.52
C ILE A 1097 -21.32 23.63 15.97
N PHE A 1098 -20.73 23.13 14.88
CA PHE A 1098 -21.06 21.81 14.35
C PHE A 1098 -19.85 20.89 14.47
N SER A 1099 -20.09 19.61 14.76
CA SER A 1099 -19.05 18.60 14.92
C SER A 1099 -19.49 17.26 14.32
N SER A 1100 -18.61 16.66 13.51
CA SER A 1100 -18.71 15.25 13.10
C SER A 1100 -17.83 14.31 13.95
N LEU A 1101 -17.12 14.84 14.95
CA LEU A 1101 -16.35 14.03 15.89
C LEU A 1101 -17.28 13.24 16.81
N ASP A 1102 -16.84 12.03 17.17
CA ASP A 1102 -17.59 11.09 17.97
C ASP A 1102 -17.56 11.42 19.47
N ILE A 1103 -18.17 12.55 19.84
CA ILE A 1103 -18.09 13.07 21.20
C ILE A 1103 -19.15 12.41 22.09
N ALA A 1104 -20.42 12.46 21.66
CA ALA A 1104 -21.56 12.04 22.47
C ALA A 1104 -21.51 10.56 22.85
N ASP A 1105 -21.04 9.71 21.93
CA ASP A 1105 -20.98 8.26 22.16
C ASP A 1105 -19.93 7.81 23.16
N ASN A 1106 -18.96 8.67 23.50
CA ASN A 1106 -17.89 8.40 24.45
C ASN A 1106 -18.14 9.02 25.83
N LEU A 1107 -19.28 9.67 26.07
CA LEU A 1107 -19.53 10.36 27.35
C LEU A 1107 -19.82 9.41 28.52
N ASP A 1108 -20.32 8.22 28.23
CA ASP A 1108 -20.60 7.15 29.20
C ASP A 1108 -19.46 6.12 29.32
N ASP A 1109 -18.50 6.13 28.40
CA ASP A 1109 -17.29 5.29 28.49
C ASP A 1109 -16.38 5.76 29.65
N SER A 1110 -15.86 4.79 30.39
CA SER A 1110 -14.96 4.97 31.53
C SER A 1110 -13.47 4.89 31.17
N SER A 1111 -13.14 4.59 29.90
CA SER A 1111 -11.77 4.52 29.41
C SER A 1111 -11.05 5.86 29.51
N GLY A 1112 -9.72 5.83 29.63
CA GLY A 1112 -8.87 7.03 29.58
C GLY A 1112 -9.11 7.85 28.30
N PRO A 1113 -9.08 7.23 27.10
CA PRO A 1113 -9.37 7.93 25.85
C PRO A 1113 -10.72 8.67 25.80
N ALA A 1114 -11.76 8.16 26.46
CA ALA A 1114 -13.07 8.81 26.53
C ALA A 1114 -13.03 10.16 27.28
N GLU A 1115 -12.02 10.40 28.11
CA GLU A 1115 -11.82 11.69 28.80
C GLU A 1115 -11.54 12.84 27.82
N VAL A 1116 -10.99 12.54 26.63
CA VAL A 1116 -10.81 13.54 25.57
C VAL A 1116 -12.15 14.01 25.00
N ALA A 1117 -13.12 13.12 24.81
CA ALA A 1117 -14.47 13.49 24.37
C ALA A 1117 -15.15 14.40 25.40
N LYS A 1118 -15.06 14.06 26.69
CA LYS A 1118 -15.61 14.84 27.80
C LYS A 1118 -14.97 16.23 27.89
N LYS A 1119 -13.65 16.32 27.70
CA LYS A 1119 -12.92 17.59 27.62
C LYS A 1119 -13.38 18.45 26.45
N ILE A 1120 -13.53 17.88 25.26
CA ILE A 1120 -13.98 18.61 24.08
C ILE A 1120 -15.39 19.19 24.31
N LEU A 1121 -16.32 18.40 24.85
CA LEU A 1121 -17.66 18.90 25.21
C LEU A 1121 -17.60 20.05 26.23
N CYS A 1122 -16.78 19.91 27.28
CA CYS A 1122 -16.58 20.97 28.27
C CYS A 1122 -16.02 22.25 27.63
N ASN A 1123 -15.07 22.12 26.70
CA ASN A 1123 -14.53 23.26 25.97
C ASN A 1123 -15.56 23.91 25.04
N TYR A 1124 -16.43 23.12 24.39
CA TYR A 1124 -17.51 23.63 23.56
C TYR A 1124 -18.51 24.46 24.38
N ILE A 1125 -18.89 23.97 25.56
CA ILE A 1125 -19.77 24.70 26.49
C ILE A 1125 -19.08 25.96 27.02
N LYS A 1126 -17.81 25.89 27.44
CA LYS A 1126 -17.05 27.08 27.85
C LYS A 1126 -16.99 28.15 26.77
N TYR A 1127 -16.82 27.73 25.51
CA TYR A 1127 -16.75 28.65 24.38
C TYR A 1127 -18.07 29.41 24.13
N SER A 1128 -19.20 28.93 24.67
CA SER A 1128 -20.48 29.66 24.56
C SER A 1128 -20.47 31.03 25.22
N PHE A 1129 -19.57 31.25 26.19
CA PHE A 1129 -19.39 32.54 26.89
C PHE A 1129 -18.35 33.46 26.24
N HIS A 1130 -17.63 32.99 25.23
CA HIS A 1130 -16.67 33.82 24.51
C HIS A 1130 -17.41 34.87 23.67
N GLU A 1131 -16.98 36.12 23.76
CA GLU A 1131 -17.50 37.21 22.93
C GLU A 1131 -17.35 36.86 21.45
N ASN A 1132 -18.33 37.28 20.64
CA ASN A 1132 -18.24 37.17 19.19
C ASN A 1132 -17.20 38.15 18.68
N ILE A 1133 -15.96 37.68 18.48
CA ILE A 1133 -14.94 38.43 17.75
C ILE A 1133 -15.16 38.11 16.26
N PHE A 1134 -16.08 38.82 15.61
CA PHE A 1134 -16.26 38.78 14.16
C PHE A 1134 -16.19 40.18 13.59
#